data_AF-A0AAU0HKI9-F1
#
_entry.id   AF-A0AAU0HKI9-F1
#
_cell.length_a   1.000
_cell.length_b   1.000
_cell.length_c   1.000
_cell.angle_alpha   90.00
_cell.angle_beta   90.00
_cell.angle_gamma   90.00
#
_symmetry.space_group_name_H-M   'P 1'
#
loop_
_entity.id
_entity.type
_entity.pdbx_description
1 polymer ?
#
loop_
_entity_poly.entity_id
_entity_poly.type
_entity_poly.pdbx_seq_one_letter_code
_entity_poly.pdbx_strand_id
1 'polypeptide(L)'
;MADDAKPATRKTAVKRKSTAAPQAKAPARKTAAKKTSAKAAVKTAAKKTAQPAAPSRKTAAKKTAGSASTKASTKSAPKKKTASAKAQPATRTAAKSDLKATPSPTAFEQAFAIPESRPMPKSESPARPAASTDSGKKAEPPIYTDMARFAQYMADINVRTRDIMNDVAQRRAEMGRRGAETVADPLNIAEAGTEVVNALNAKPLKLLQMQIGLWDEFSRLYQSAFERMTGAAADPVAQPKPGDRRFQHKAWEENPMLDFIKQSYLIFSHWVDTTIQNAEGVDAATKRRAFFHADQILSAMSPSNVPGLNPDVVDETIATQGANWVNGMKNFMEDLERGHGELAIKQTDLDFFKVGENIATTPGKVVYENEILQLIQYNPTTETVAERPMIIFPPWINKFYILDLQPENSFIRWLIDQGRTVFVVSWVNPGPALRNKSFPDYMREGVFEALAAAERATGIDEFDTIGYCIGGTLLSVSLAYMAHHGDHRVKSATLFTAQSDFKESGDLLLFVDERQLANMEKQMDAAGGVLEGSAMARTFNMLRPNDMIWSAFVDNYYLGKEAKKFDLLYWNADATRMTKACHLFYLRKFYLENSLAKGELEIEGTPIDLSEVKIPMFMQAGEKDHIAPYNSVYRSARLFGGEVEYMLAGSGHIAGVINHPDRKKYHYSTNTSLPATVEEWMAGASRHDHSWWPYWIKWLNGLGNEQVPARVPGDGDLSVIEDAPGTYVRVRCD
;
A
#
# COMPACT_ATOMS: atom_id res chain seq x y z
N MET A 1 44.81 -2.21 -61.19
CA MET A 1 44.78 -0.78 -60.82
C MET A 1 45.11 -0.71 -59.33
N ALA A 2 46.36 -0.90 -58.89
CA ALA A 2 47.66 -0.37 -59.34
C ALA A 2 48.02 0.91 -58.57
N ASP A 3 49.20 1.05 -57.93
CA ASP A 3 50.30 0.09 -57.69
C ASP A 3 51.04 0.41 -56.36
N ASP A 4 51.72 -0.61 -55.81
CA ASP A 4 52.94 -0.60 -54.97
C ASP A 4 53.08 0.32 -53.70
N ALA A 5 53.94 0.02 -52.71
CA ALA A 5 55.05 -0.94 -52.67
C ALA A 5 55.20 -1.70 -51.32
N LYS A 6 55.99 -2.78 -51.36
CA LYS A 6 56.63 -3.51 -50.24
C LYS A 6 58.16 -3.50 -50.48
N PRO A 7 59.07 -3.68 -49.48
CA PRO A 7 59.22 -4.89 -48.65
C PRO A 7 59.58 -4.57 -47.17
N ALA A 8 60.02 -5.45 -46.26
CA ALA A 8 60.67 -6.77 -46.40
C ALA A 8 60.40 -7.74 -45.23
N THR A 9 60.98 -8.94 -45.34
CA THR A 9 60.67 -10.14 -44.52
C THR A 9 61.83 -10.61 -43.64
N ARG A 10 61.53 -11.31 -42.54
CA ARG A 10 62.29 -12.53 -42.19
C ARG A 10 61.43 -13.59 -41.48
N LYS A 11 61.65 -14.86 -41.84
CA LYS A 11 61.08 -16.04 -41.17
C LYS A 11 62.16 -16.72 -40.32
N THR A 12 61.76 -17.31 -39.20
CA THR A 12 62.32 -18.59 -38.70
C THR A 12 61.29 -19.29 -37.82
N ALA A 13 61.38 -20.61 -37.69
CA ALA A 13 60.40 -21.47 -37.00
C ALA A 13 61.09 -22.70 -36.37
N VAL A 14 60.30 -23.65 -35.85
CA VAL A 14 60.73 -24.97 -35.30
C VAL A 14 61.34 -24.82 -33.88
N LYS A 15 60.93 -25.59 -32.85
CA LYS A 15 60.94 -27.07 -32.77
C LYS A 15 59.94 -27.67 -31.76
N ARG A 16 59.40 -28.86 -32.07
CA ARG A 16 58.63 -29.74 -31.14
C ARG A 16 59.56 -30.72 -30.40
N LYS A 17 59.16 -31.15 -29.19
CA LYS A 17 59.22 -32.51 -28.58
C LYS A 17 58.54 -32.40 -27.19
N SER A 18 57.57 -33.19 -26.70
CA SER A 18 57.06 -34.57 -26.89
C SER A 18 57.67 -35.64 -25.97
N THR A 19 56.86 -36.63 -25.56
CA THR A 19 57.13 -37.78 -24.64
C THR A 19 57.12 -37.44 -23.13
N ALA A 20 56.64 -38.29 -22.20
CA ALA A 20 55.72 -39.45 -22.28
C ALA A 20 55.18 -39.81 -20.87
N ALA A 21 54.13 -40.65 -20.78
CA ALA A 21 53.68 -41.30 -19.53
C ALA A 21 54.37 -42.68 -19.34
N PRO A 22 54.38 -43.29 -18.13
CA PRO A 22 53.30 -44.26 -17.83
C PRO A 22 52.89 -44.48 -16.34
N GLN A 23 51.65 -44.98 -16.21
CA GLN A 23 51.03 -45.83 -15.18
C GLN A 23 51.67 -46.17 -13.80
N ALA A 24 50.87 -45.92 -12.76
CA ALA A 24 50.41 -46.86 -11.70
C ALA A 24 51.36 -47.44 -10.61
N LYS A 25 50.95 -47.25 -9.33
CA LYS A 25 50.61 -48.34 -8.37
C LYS A 25 49.95 -47.80 -7.08
N ALA A 26 49.03 -48.58 -6.52
CA ALA A 26 48.63 -48.54 -5.10
C ALA A 26 49.25 -49.78 -4.39
N PRO A 27 49.24 -49.88 -3.04
CA PRO A 27 48.08 -50.53 -2.39
C PRO A 27 47.78 -50.17 -0.91
N ALA A 28 46.51 -50.37 -0.50
CA ALA A 28 46.05 -51.01 0.76
C ALA A 28 46.47 -50.50 2.18
N ARG A 29 45.78 -50.78 3.31
CA ARG A 29 44.37 -51.16 3.65
C ARG A 29 44.32 -51.48 5.17
N LYS A 30 43.30 -51.00 5.92
CA LYS A 30 42.64 -51.61 7.13
C LYS A 30 41.71 -50.56 7.79
N THR A 31 40.37 -50.70 7.81
CA THR A 31 39.47 -51.50 8.70
C THR A 31 39.45 -51.05 10.18
N ALA A 32 38.30 -50.98 10.88
CA ALA A 32 36.89 -51.13 10.47
C ALA A 32 35.92 -50.57 11.55
N ALA A 33 34.65 -50.37 11.16
CA ALA A 33 33.58 -49.84 12.01
C ALA A 33 32.97 -50.86 13.01
N LYS A 34 32.37 -50.37 14.12
CA LYS A 34 30.93 -50.58 14.45
C LYS A 34 30.44 -49.94 15.78
N LYS A 35 29.34 -49.17 15.65
CA LYS A 35 28.08 -49.21 16.42
C LYS A 35 28.01 -49.11 17.98
N THR A 36 27.06 -48.26 18.38
CA THR A 36 26.00 -48.40 19.42
C THR A 36 26.24 -48.16 20.93
N SER A 37 25.54 -47.11 21.41
CA SER A 37 24.47 -47.11 22.44
C SER A 37 24.75 -46.87 23.94
N ALA A 38 24.04 -45.84 24.43
CA ALA A 38 23.25 -45.75 25.67
C ALA A 38 23.89 -45.31 27.02
N LYS A 39 23.24 -44.29 27.62
CA LYS A 39 22.91 -44.00 29.04
C LYS A 39 23.58 -44.90 30.12
N ALA A 40 24.02 -44.39 31.28
CA ALA A 40 23.35 -43.38 32.11
C ALA A 40 24.22 -42.78 33.25
N ALA A 41 23.71 -41.68 33.83
CA ALA A 41 23.76 -41.26 35.25
C ALA A 41 25.07 -41.31 36.08
N VAL A 42 25.44 -40.13 36.62
CA VAL A 42 26.15 -39.97 37.91
C VAL A 42 25.41 -38.93 38.74
N LYS A 43 25.49 -39.00 40.08
CA LYS A 43 24.71 -38.19 41.03
C LYS A 43 25.57 -37.75 42.23
N THR A 44 25.37 -36.52 42.70
CA THR A 44 25.70 -35.98 44.05
C THR A 44 27.12 -36.13 44.63
N ALA A 45 27.74 -34.97 44.94
CA ALA A 45 28.45 -34.71 46.19
C ALA A 45 28.40 -33.20 46.50
N ALA A 46 28.63 -32.77 47.75
CA ALA A 46 28.49 -31.37 48.17
C ALA A 46 29.42 -30.99 49.34
N LYS A 47 29.72 -29.68 49.49
CA LYS A 47 30.09 -29.07 50.80
C LYS A 47 29.84 -27.55 50.83
N LYS A 48 29.80 -26.98 52.04
CA LYS A 48 29.51 -25.57 52.36
C LYS A 48 30.63 -24.96 53.24
N THR A 49 30.80 -23.64 53.17
CA THR A 49 31.15 -22.67 54.25
C THR A 49 31.35 -21.28 53.59
N ALA A 50 31.17 -20.11 54.21
CA ALA A 50 30.42 -19.67 55.41
C ALA A 50 30.12 -18.15 55.31
N GLN A 51 29.40 -17.56 56.27
CA GLN A 51 28.90 -16.16 56.28
C GLN A 51 29.35 -15.41 57.55
N PRO A 52 29.45 -14.07 57.54
CA PRO A 52 28.45 -13.22 58.24
C PRO A 52 28.09 -11.93 57.44
N ALA A 53 26.94 -11.25 57.53
CA ALA A 53 25.99 -10.95 58.63
C ALA A 53 26.48 -9.79 59.55
N ALA A 54 25.69 -8.80 59.99
CA ALA A 54 24.29 -8.37 59.77
C ALA A 54 24.24 -6.83 60.11
N PRO A 55 23.26 -6.20 60.83
CA PRO A 55 21.87 -6.51 61.26
C PRO A 55 20.84 -5.43 60.81
N SER A 56 19.54 -5.41 61.16
CA SER A 56 18.47 -6.41 61.39
C SER A 56 17.13 -5.64 61.57
N ARG A 57 16.00 -6.31 61.93
CA ARG A 57 14.64 -5.74 62.12
C ARG A 57 13.97 -5.38 60.76
N LYS A 58 12.64 -5.24 60.60
CA LYS A 58 11.38 -5.57 61.32
C LYS A 58 10.28 -5.51 60.23
N THR A 59 9.17 -6.25 60.15
CA THR A 59 8.56 -7.44 60.82
C THR A 59 7.53 -8.01 59.78
N ALA A 60 6.68 -9.03 59.93
CA ALA A 60 6.19 -9.89 61.03
C ALA A 60 5.94 -11.34 60.51
N ALA A 61 5.31 -12.22 61.29
CA ALA A 61 5.07 -13.61 60.89
C ALA A 61 3.93 -14.32 61.66
N LYS A 62 3.41 -15.41 61.06
CA LYS A 62 2.74 -16.59 61.66
C LYS A 62 1.48 -16.39 62.54
N LYS A 63 0.45 -17.20 62.23
CA LYS A 63 0.14 -18.40 63.06
C LYS A 63 -0.68 -19.44 62.26
N THR A 64 -0.98 -20.58 62.90
CA THR A 64 -1.33 -21.86 62.24
C THR A 64 -2.38 -22.65 63.01
N ALA A 65 -3.11 -23.49 62.27
CA ALA A 65 -3.80 -24.71 62.68
C ALA A 65 -5.09 -24.59 63.53
N GLY A 66 -6.00 -25.52 63.26
CA GLY A 66 -7.27 -25.78 63.97
C GLY A 66 -8.05 -26.86 63.21
N SER A 67 -8.52 -27.90 63.89
CA SER A 67 -9.18 -29.06 63.30
C SER A 67 -10.44 -29.44 64.06
N ALA A 68 -11.50 -29.86 63.38
CA ALA A 68 -12.48 -30.82 63.92
C ALA A 68 -13.47 -31.35 62.87
N SER A 69 -14.04 -32.51 63.19
CA SER A 69 -15.21 -33.19 62.61
C SER A 69 -16.53 -32.38 62.73
N THR A 70 -17.74 -32.82 62.30
CA THR A 70 -18.28 -34.19 62.13
C THR A 70 -19.56 -34.21 61.27
N LYS A 71 -19.89 -35.38 60.67
CA LYS A 71 -21.27 -35.90 60.33
C LYS A 71 -22.16 -35.03 59.39
N ALA A 72 -23.27 -35.52 58.82
CA ALA A 72 -23.63 -36.82 58.23
C ALA A 72 -25.02 -36.68 57.55
N SER A 73 -25.38 -37.65 56.69
CA SER A 73 -26.75 -37.88 56.13
C SER A 73 -27.20 -36.96 54.96
N THR A 74 -28.04 -37.39 54.00
CA THR A 74 -28.63 -38.74 53.77
C THR A 74 -28.79 -39.09 52.28
N LYS A 75 -28.99 -40.39 52.02
CA LYS A 75 -29.49 -41.07 50.80
C LYS A 75 -30.55 -40.23 50.03
N SER A 76 -30.66 -40.30 48.71
CA SER A 76 -31.03 -41.56 48.02
C SER A 76 -30.86 -41.55 46.48
N ALA A 77 -30.91 -42.77 45.92
CA ALA A 77 -31.04 -43.14 44.51
C ALA A 77 -32.05 -44.34 44.49
N PRO A 78 -32.17 -45.24 43.47
CA PRO A 78 -31.64 -45.27 42.10
C PRO A 78 -32.65 -45.78 41.02
N LYS A 79 -32.24 -45.84 39.73
CA LYS A 79 -32.31 -46.97 38.75
C LYS A 79 -32.14 -46.43 37.30
N LYS A 80 -31.38 -46.99 36.33
CA LYS A 80 -30.73 -48.30 36.02
C LYS A 80 -31.52 -49.14 34.99
N LYS A 81 -30.77 -49.72 34.01
CA LYS A 81 -31.14 -50.61 32.86
C LYS A 81 -31.30 -49.86 31.50
N THR A 82 -30.88 -50.36 30.33
CA THR A 82 -30.05 -51.56 29.94
C THR A 82 -29.46 -51.40 28.51
N ALA A 83 -28.48 -52.24 28.16
CA ALA A 83 -28.06 -52.80 26.84
C ALA A 83 -28.64 -52.21 25.50
N SER A 84 -27.93 -52.21 24.36
CA SER A 84 -27.14 -53.35 23.85
C SER A 84 -26.16 -53.03 22.70
N ALA A 85 -24.97 -53.64 22.77
CA ALA A 85 -24.23 -54.39 21.72
C ALA A 85 -23.79 -53.80 20.36
N LYS A 86 -22.77 -54.45 19.78
CA LYS A 86 -22.00 -54.08 18.58
C LYS A 86 -22.59 -54.64 17.28
N ALA A 87 -22.42 -53.91 16.17
CA ALA A 87 -22.04 -54.48 14.86
C ALA A 87 -21.36 -53.42 13.96
N GLN A 88 -20.56 -53.88 12.99
CA GLN A 88 -19.95 -53.15 11.87
C GLN A 88 -20.39 -53.85 10.55
N PRO A 89 -20.01 -53.41 9.34
CA PRO A 89 -19.54 -52.09 8.86
C PRO A 89 -20.44 -51.53 7.73
N ALA A 90 -20.08 -50.39 7.14
CA ALA A 90 -20.59 -49.96 5.84
C ALA A 90 -19.43 -49.41 4.97
N THR A 91 -19.35 -49.82 3.70
CA THR A 91 -18.36 -49.32 2.74
C THR A 91 -19.02 -48.93 1.42
N ARG A 92 -18.67 -47.74 0.91
CA ARG A 92 -18.87 -47.24 -0.46
C ARG A 92 -20.29 -47.34 -1.05
N THR A 93 -20.91 -46.17 -1.18
CA THR A 93 -21.29 -45.72 -2.53
C THR A 93 -20.97 -44.23 -2.63
N ALA A 94 -20.56 -43.78 -3.81
CA ALA A 94 -20.25 -42.36 -4.05
C ALA A 94 -21.40 -41.71 -4.81
N ALA A 95 -21.87 -40.57 -4.32
CA ALA A 95 -22.67 -39.63 -5.09
C ALA A 95 -21.77 -38.44 -5.45
N LYS A 96 -21.77 -38.03 -6.72
CA LYS A 96 -21.13 -36.76 -7.13
C LYS A 96 -22.04 -35.62 -6.69
N SER A 97 -21.46 -34.59 -6.08
CA SER A 97 -22.11 -33.28 -5.93
C SER A 97 -21.78 -32.44 -7.17
N ASP A 98 -22.72 -32.35 -8.11
CA ASP A 98 -22.55 -31.56 -9.33
C ASP A 98 -22.63 -30.05 -9.03
N LEU A 99 -21.51 -29.48 -8.56
CA LEU A 99 -21.29 -28.04 -8.45
C LEU A 99 -21.07 -27.43 -9.85
N LYS A 100 -22.14 -27.37 -10.64
CA LYS A 100 -22.18 -26.63 -11.92
C LYS A 100 -23.58 -26.11 -12.23
N ALA A 101 -23.91 -24.96 -11.66
CA ALA A 101 -25.04 -24.13 -12.03
C ALA A 101 -24.70 -22.65 -11.80
N THR A 102 -23.89 -22.06 -12.68
CA THR A 102 -23.89 -20.61 -12.86
C THR A 102 -25.25 -20.20 -13.42
N PRO A 103 -25.90 -19.13 -12.93
CA PRO A 103 -27.06 -18.57 -13.61
C PRO A 103 -26.64 -18.08 -15.01
N SER A 104 -27.53 -18.21 -15.99
CA SER A 104 -27.30 -17.66 -17.32
C SER A 104 -27.50 -16.13 -17.33
N PRO A 105 -26.77 -15.36 -18.17
CA PRO A 105 -26.89 -13.90 -18.24
C PRO A 105 -28.33 -13.39 -18.47
N THR A 106 -29.15 -14.24 -19.10
CA THR A 106 -30.52 -13.99 -19.53
C THR A 106 -31.45 -13.44 -18.44
N ALA A 107 -31.26 -13.77 -17.16
CA ALA A 107 -32.15 -13.27 -16.10
C ALA A 107 -31.99 -11.75 -15.88
N PHE A 108 -30.76 -11.24 -15.94
CA PHE A 108 -30.46 -9.81 -15.83
C PHE A 108 -30.88 -9.07 -17.10
N GLU A 109 -30.59 -9.64 -18.27
CA GLU A 109 -31.01 -9.10 -19.57
C GLU A 109 -32.55 -9.02 -19.70
N GLN A 110 -33.28 -9.99 -19.18
CA GLN A 110 -34.76 -9.99 -19.18
C GLN A 110 -35.36 -8.97 -18.21
N ALA A 111 -34.73 -8.74 -17.06
CA ALA A 111 -35.19 -7.73 -16.08
C ALA A 111 -35.01 -6.28 -16.58
N PHE A 112 -34.04 -6.03 -17.46
CA PHE A 112 -33.73 -4.70 -17.99
C PHE A 112 -33.96 -4.52 -19.50
N ALA A 113 -34.54 -5.50 -20.18
CA ALA A 113 -34.99 -5.36 -21.56
C ALA A 113 -35.98 -4.18 -21.69
N ILE A 114 -35.66 -3.21 -22.55
CA ILE A 114 -36.52 -2.05 -22.80
C ILE A 114 -37.76 -2.51 -23.58
N PRO A 115 -39.00 -2.25 -23.09
CA PRO A 115 -40.21 -2.62 -23.83
C PRO A 115 -40.37 -1.80 -25.11
N GLU A 116 -40.59 -2.45 -26.25
CA GLU A 116 -40.94 -1.81 -27.53
C GLU A 116 -42.36 -1.22 -27.51
N SER A 117 -42.60 -0.11 -26.80
CA SER A 117 -43.91 0.58 -26.91
C SER A 117 -43.92 2.07 -26.56
N ARG A 118 -42.98 2.86 -27.11
CA ARG A 118 -43.27 4.26 -27.46
C ARG A 118 -42.34 4.73 -28.59
N PRO A 119 -42.85 5.33 -29.69
CA PRO A 119 -41.99 5.76 -30.79
C PRO A 119 -41.07 6.89 -30.31
N MET A 120 -39.76 6.70 -30.45
CA MET A 120 -38.79 7.77 -30.22
C MET A 120 -39.06 8.90 -31.24
N PRO A 121 -39.23 10.17 -30.82
CA PRO A 121 -38.99 11.27 -31.73
C PRO A 121 -37.53 11.19 -32.19
N LYS A 122 -37.27 11.38 -33.49
CA LYS A 122 -35.92 11.32 -34.04
C LYS A 122 -35.05 12.42 -33.43
N SER A 123 -34.23 12.06 -32.45
CA SER A 123 -33.18 12.93 -31.94
C SER A 123 -32.00 12.89 -32.91
N GLU A 124 -31.82 13.95 -33.68
CA GLU A 124 -30.55 14.17 -34.37
C GLU A 124 -29.49 14.47 -33.31
N SER A 125 -28.41 13.69 -33.28
CA SER A 125 -27.33 13.87 -32.31
C SER A 125 -26.77 15.29 -32.39
N PRO A 126 -26.85 16.12 -31.33
CA PRO A 126 -26.20 17.42 -31.33
C PRO A 126 -24.69 17.20 -31.36
N ALA A 127 -24.06 17.42 -32.52
CA ALA A 127 -22.62 17.33 -32.67
C ALA A 127 -21.95 18.26 -31.66
N ARG A 128 -21.03 17.71 -30.86
CA ARG A 128 -20.29 18.43 -29.82
C ARG A 128 -19.60 19.66 -30.45
N PRO A 129 -20.01 20.90 -30.13
CA PRO A 129 -19.53 22.06 -30.87
C PRO A 129 -18.04 22.27 -30.62
N ALA A 130 -17.29 22.43 -31.70
CA ALA A 130 -15.90 22.89 -31.63
C ALA A 130 -15.86 24.32 -31.08
N ALA A 131 -14.77 24.69 -30.40
CA ALA A 131 -14.65 25.99 -29.77
C ALA A 131 -14.66 27.12 -30.83
N SER A 132 -15.67 27.98 -30.75
CA SER A 132 -15.78 29.24 -31.49
C SER A 132 -16.33 30.34 -30.57
N THR A 133 -16.05 31.60 -30.90
CA THR A 133 -16.13 32.72 -29.95
C THR A 133 -17.44 33.51 -29.98
N ASP A 134 -18.03 33.65 -28.79
CA ASP A 134 -18.86 34.76 -28.31
C ASP A 134 -20.34 34.89 -28.76
N SER A 135 -21.08 35.63 -27.92
CA SER A 135 -22.48 36.07 -27.98
C SER A 135 -23.58 35.03 -27.64
N GLY A 136 -24.49 35.42 -26.73
CA GLY A 136 -25.82 34.80 -26.63
C GLY A 136 -26.02 33.66 -25.60
N LYS A 137 -25.55 33.79 -24.36
CA LYS A 137 -25.93 32.84 -23.27
C LYS A 137 -27.45 32.85 -23.04
N LYS A 138 -28.16 31.80 -23.48
CA LYS A 138 -29.36 31.34 -22.77
C LYS A 138 -28.91 30.74 -21.44
N ALA A 139 -29.60 31.07 -20.35
CA ALA A 139 -29.42 30.35 -19.10
C ALA A 139 -29.96 28.92 -19.27
N GLU A 140 -29.20 27.94 -18.78
CA GLU A 140 -29.71 26.59 -18.54
C GLU A 140 -30.79 26.67 -17.43
N PRO A 141 -31.86 25.85 -17.48
CA PRO A 141 -32.89 25.89 -16.46
C PRO A 141 -32.29 25.55 -15.09
N PRO A 142 -32.69 26.21 -13.99
CA PRO A 142 -32.16 25.91 -12.67
C PRO A 142 -32.34 24.43 -12.33
N ILE A 143 -31.25 23.78 -11.91
CA ILE A 143 -31.27 22.40 -11.44
C ILE A 143 -32.23 22.32 -10.23
N TYR A 144 -32.88 21.17 -10.06
CA TYR A 144 -34.03 20.93 -9.16
C TYR A 144 -35.40 21.45 -9.63
N THR A 145 -35.51 22.10 -10.80
CA THR A 145 -36.84 22.47 -11.36
C THR A 145 -37.75 21.29 -11.72
N ASP A 146 -37.20 20.10 -11.99
CA ASP A 146 -37.96 18.89 -12.33
C ASP A 146 -37.74 17.73 -11.34
N MET A 147 -37.80 18.05 -10.04
CA MET A 147 -37.77 17.04 -8.97
C MET A 147 -38.94 16.05 -9.02
N ALA A 148 -40.05 16.40 -9.68
CA ALA A 148 -41.15 15.48 -9.91
C ALA A 148 -40.74 14.31 -10.83
N ARG A 149 -40.04 14.59 -11.94
CA ARG A 149 -39.50 13.56 -12.84
C ARG A 149 -38.38 12.75 -12.18
N PHE A 150 -37.48 13.39 -11.42
CA PHE A 150 -36.47 12.67 -10.65
C PHE A 150 -37.12 11.67 -9.67
N ALA A 151 -38.13 12.09 -8.91
CA ALA A 151 -38.86 11.22 -7.98
C ALA A 151 -39.63 10.09 -8.70
N GLN A 152 -40.17 10.33 -9.91
CA GLN A 152 -40.79 9.30 -10.74
C GLN A 152 -39.78 8.23 -11.17
N TYR A 153 -38.63 8.63 -11.72
CA TYR A 153 -37.59 7.66 -12.10
C TYR A 153 -37.09 6.87 -10.88
N MET A 154 -36.85 7.53 -9.74
CA MET A 154 -36.47 6.84 -8.50
C MET A 154 -37.54 5.86 -8.01
N ALA A 155 -38.83 6.14 -8.20
CA ALA A 155 -39.91 5.20 -7.88
C ALA A 155 -39.89 3.97 -8.81
N ASP A 156 -39.76 4.18 -10.13
CA ASP A 156 -39.67 3.10 -11.12
C ASP A 156 -38.42 2.22 -10.90
N ILE A 157 -37.28 2.83 -10.57
CA ILE A 157 -36.04 2.14 -10.21
C ILE A 157 -36.25 1.28 -8.97
N ASN A 158 -36.86 1.81 -7.89
CA ASN A 158 -37.16 1.07 -6.67
C ASN A 158 -38.10 -0.13 -6.89
N VAL A 159 -38.97 -0.08 -7.91
CA VAL A 159 -39.77 -1.24 -8.32
C VAL A 159 -38.90 -2.28 -9.03
N ARG A 160 -38.08 -1.87 -10.00
CA ARG A 160 -37.22 -2.77 -10.80
C ARG A 160 -36.11 -3.44 -10.00
N THR A 161 -35.50 -2.75 -9.03
CA THR A 161 -34.40 -3.29 -8.22
C THR A 161 -34.85 -4.11 -7.01
N ARG A 162 -36.16 -4.15 -6.73
CA ARG A 162 -36.73 -4.84 -5.57
C ARG A 162 -36.44 -6.34 -5.55
N ASP A 163 -36.59 -6.99 -6.72
CA ASP A 163 -36.40 -8.43 -6.84
C ASP A 163 -34.90 -8.81 -6.84
N ILE A 164 -34.05 -7.93 -7.36
CA ILE A 164 -32.58 -8.05 -7.27
C ILE A 164 -32.12 -7.93 -5.82
N MET A 165 -32.66 -6.95 -5.07
CA MET A 165 -32.37 -6.80 -3.63
C MET A 165 -32.83 -8.02 -2.81
N ASN A 166 -33.93 -8.67 -3.20
CA ASN A 166 -34.39 -9.91 -2.57
C ASN A 166 -33.44 -11.09 -2.85
N ASP A 167 -32.96 -11.25 -4.09
CA ASP A 167 -31.95 -12.25 -4.45
C ASP A 167 -30.62 -12.01 -3.70
N VAL A 168 -30.11 -10.77 -3.69
CA VAL A 168 -28.94 -10.35 -2.91
C VAL A 168 -29.09 -10.70 -1.42
N ALA A 169 -30.25 -10.41 -0.82
CA ALA A 169 -30.51 -10.72 0.58
C ALA A 169 -30.51 -12.24 0.84
N GLN A 170 -31.05 -13.05 -0.08
CA GLN A 170 -31.04 -14.51 0.03
C GLN A 170 -29.61 -15.07 -0.13
N ARG A 171 -28.87 -14.69 -1.18
CA ARG A 171 -27.46 -15.09 -1.37
C ARG A 171 -26.58 -14.71 -0.19
N ARG A 172 -26.80 -13.53 0.41
CA ARG A 172 -26.07 -13.09 1.62
C ARG A 172 -26.43 -13.93 2.85
N ALA A 173 -27.68 -14.38 2.99
CA ALA A 173 -28.09 -15.31 4.04
C ALA A 173 -27.50 -16.72 3.86
N GLU A 174 -27.27 -17.16 2.62
CA GLU A 174 -26.61 -18.44 2.31
C GLU A 174 -25.09 -18.38 2.54
N MET A 175 -24.42 -17.32 2.09
CA MET A 175 -22.98 -17.11 2.30
C MET A 175 -22.64 -16.81 3.77
N GLY A 176 -23.56 -16.19 4.52
CA GLY A 176 -23.39 -15.73 5.91
C GLY A 176 -23.13 -16.80 6.98
N ARG A 177 -22.86 -18.06 6.61
CA ARG A 177 -22.47 -19.13 7.55
C ARG A 177 -20.97 -19.22 7.84
N ARG A 178 -20.13 -18.34 7.30
CA ARG A 178 -18.68 -18.27 7.61
C ARG A 178 -18.30 -16.96 8.29
N GLY A 179 -17.89 -17.04 9.56
CA GLY A 179 -16.84 -16.17 10.09
C GLY A 179 -17.20 -14.77 10.55
N ALA A 180 -18.42 -14.51 11.04
CA ALA A 180 -18.72 -13.26 11.76
C ALA A 180 -18.11 -13.25 13.19
N GLU A 181 -16.78 -13.40 13.30
CA GLU A 181 -16.07 -13.09 14.54
C GLU A 181 -15.98 -11.57 14.70
N THR A 182 -16.82 -11.02 15.58
CA THR A 182 -16.77 -9.61 15.95
C THR A 182 -15.51 -9.32 16.74
N VAL A 183 -14.42 -8.97 16.04
CA VAL A 183 -13.26 -8.33 16.68
C VAL A 183 -13.75 -7.01 17.28
N ALA A 184 -13.88 -6.99 18.61
CA ALA A 184 -14.34 -5.81 19.33
C ALA A 184 -13.27 -4.70 19.22
N ASP A 185 -13.61 -3.64 18.48
CA ASP A 185 -12.83 -2.42 18.32
C ASP A 185 -11.34 -2.62 17.94
N PRO A 186 -11.04 -3.05 16.69
CA PRO A 186 -9.67 -3.30 16.25
C PRO A 186 -8.78 -2.06 16.17
N LEU A 187 -9.30 -0.84 16.36
CA LEU A 187 -8.53 0.42 16.29
C LEU A 187 -8.57 1.25 17.59
N ASN A 188 -9.11 0.69 18.68
CA ASN A 188 -9.32 1.38 19.97
C ASN A 188 -10.12 2.70 19.81
N ILE A 189 -11.07 2.73 18.85
CA ILE A 189 -11.95 3.84 18.48
C ILE A 189 -12.75 4.34 19.69
N ALA A 190 -13.36 3.40 20.42
CA ALA A 190 -14.21 3.71 21.56
C ALA A 190 -13.40 4.25 22.74
N GLU A 191 -12.17 3.77 22.93
CA GLU A 191 -11.26 4.25 23.99
C GLU A 191 -10.81 5.70 23.69
N ALA A 192 -10.28 5.96 22.48
CA ALA A 192 -9.84 7.29 22.08
C ALA A 192 -10.99 8.32 22.00
N GLY A 193 -12.16 7.92 21.49
CA GLY A 193 -13.35 8.77 21.47
C GLY A 193 -13.87 9.10 22.86
N THR A 194 -13.89 8.11 23.77
CA THR A 194 -14.29 8.31 25.17
C THR A 194 -13.31 9.21 25.92
N GLU A 195 -12.01 9.09 25.66
CA GLU A 195 -10.99 9.94 26.28
C GLU A 195 -11.16 11.41 25.89
N VAL A 196 -11.35 11.70 24.59
CA VAL A 196 -11.62 13.08 24.11
C VAL A 196 -12.92 13.63 24.69
N VAL A 197 -14.00 12.84 24.71
CA VAL A 197 -15.28 13.24 25.33
C VAL A 197 -15.11 13.52 26.82
N ASN A 198 -14.36 12.70 27.56
CA ASN A 198 -14.09 12.90 28.98
C ASN A 198 -13.25 14.16 29.24
N ALA A 199 -12.23 14.43 28.43
CA ALA A 199 -11.39 15.63 28.55
C ALA A 199 -12.18 16.93 28.26
N LEU A 200 -13.11 16.90 27.30
CA LEU A 200 -14.03 18.00 27.01
C LEU A 200 -15.05 18.19 28.15
N ASN A 201 -15.64 17.11 28.66
CA ASN A 201 -16.56 17.13 29.80
C ASN A 201 -15.88 17.64 31.10
N ALA A 202 -14.58 17.41 31.27
CA ALA A 202 -13.80 17.95 32.38
C ALA A 202 -13.58 19.47 32.30
N LYS A 203 -13.85 20.12 31.16
CA LYS A 203 -13.74 21.58 30.96
C LYS A 203 -15.03 22.17 30.37
N PRO A 204 -16.17 22.12 31.10
CA PRO A 204 -17.48 22.49 30.56
C PRO A 204 -17.57 23.94 30.08
N LEU A 205 -16.83 24.87 30.68
CA LEU A 205 -16.76 26.26 30.21
C LEU A 205 -16.08 26.39 28.83
N LYS A 206 -15.06 25.57 28.54
CA LYS A 206 -14.40 25.56 27.22
C LYS A 206 -15.30 24.91 26.17
N LEU A 207 -16.00 23.83 26.54
CA LEU A 207 -17.01 23.20 25.67
C LEU A 207 -18.16 24.16 25.35
N LEU A 208 -18.65 24.92 26.33
CA LEU A 208 -19.63 25.98 26.13
C LEU A 208 -19.11 27.10 25.20
N GLN A 209 -17.85 27.51 25.37
CA GLN A 209 -17.22 28.50 24.48
C GLN A 209 -17.15 27.99 23.02
N MET A 210 -16.79 26.71 22.81
CA MET A 210 -16.82 26.08 21.48
C MET A 210 -18.23 26.04 20.90
N GLN A 211 -19.25 25.75 21.73
CA GLN A 211 -20.64 25.73 21.29
C GLN A 211 -21.15 27.14 20.92
N ILE A 212 -20.75 28.17 21.66
CA ILE A 212 -21.04 29.57 21.32
C ILE A 212 -20.40 29.96 19.99
N GLY A 213 -19.15 29.53 19.71
CA GLY A 213 -18.50 29.74 18.41
C GLY A 213 -19.29 29.11 17.25
N LEU A 214 -19.75 27.87 17.42
CA LEU A 214 -20.62 27.19 16.44
C LEU A 214 -21.92 27.96 16.18
N TRP A 215 -22.55 28.49 17.23
CA TRP A 215 -23.76 29.31 17.09
C TRP A 215 -23.50 30.63 16.37
N ASP A 216 -22.34 31.26 16.53
CA ASP A 216 -21.95 32.47 15.79
C ASP A 216 -21.75 32.18 14.30
N GLU A 217 -21.01 31.12 13.95
CA GLU A 217 -20.82 30.69 12.55
C GLU A 217 -22.15 30.32 11.88
N PHE A 218 -23.02 29.57 12.55
CA PHE A 218 -24.38 29.29 12.03
C PHE A 218 -25.23 30.56 11.93
N SER A 219 -25.14 31.50 12.87
CA SER A 219 -25.89 32.77 12.80
C SER A 219 -25.46 33.62 11.59
N ARG A 220 -24.15 33.69 11.31
CA ARG A 220 -23.61 34.30 10.08
C ARG A 220 -24.13 33.59 8.83
N LEU A 221 -24.18 32.26 8.83
CA LEU A 221 -24.70 31.50 7.69
C LEU A 221 -26.19 31.74 7.47
N TYR A 222 -27.01 31.80 8.52
CA TYR A 222 -28.43 32.17 8.40
C TYR A 222 -28.60 33.60 7.85
N GLN A 223 -27.76 34.55 8.28
CA GLN A 223 -27.76 35.91 7.73
C GLN A 223 -27.38 35.93 6.24
N SER A 224 -26.24 35.34 5.87
CA SER A 224 -25.77 35.28 4.47
C SER A 224 -26.79 34.58 3.57
N ALA A 225 -27.38 33.46 4.03
CA ALA A 225 -28.43 32.77 3.29
C ALA A 225 -29.71 33.60 3.12
N PHE A 226 -30.12 34.37 4.13
CA PHE A 226 -31.25 35.30 4.04
C PHE A 226 -30.96 36.44 3.04
N GLU A 227 -29.79 37.08 3.14
CA GLU A 227 -29.34 38.13 2.23
C GLU A 227 -29.34 37.62 0.77
N ARG A 228 -28.74 36.46 0.51
CA ARG A 228 -28.76 35.79 -0.80
C ARG A 228 -30.17 35.44 -1.27
N MET A 229 -31.06 35.00 -0.39
CA MET A 229 -32.46 34.69 -0.73
C MET A 229 -33.26 35.96 -1.10
N THR A 230 -32.91 37.12 -0.54
CA THR A 230 -33.47 38.42 -0.95
C THR A 230 -32.84 39.00 -2.22
N GLY A 231 -31.88 38.30 -2.84
CA GLY A 231 -31.18 38.73 -4.05
C GLY A 231 -29.99 39.66 -3.82
N ALA A 232 -29.56 39.85 -2.57
CA ALA A 232 -28.32 40.55 -2.27
C ALA A 232 -27.10 39.64 -2.51
N ALA A 233 -25.95 40.25 -2.83
CA ALA A 233 -24.66 39.57 -2.78
C ALA A 233 -24.18 39.55 -1.32
N ALA A 234 -23.88 38.35 -0.82
CA ALA A 234 -23.25 38.13 0.48
C ALA A 234 -22.13 37.11 0.32
N ASP A 235 -21.02 37.31 1.03
CA ASP A 235 -19.89 36.39 1.00
C ASP A 235 -20.22 35.05 1.67
N PRO A 236 -19.63 33.93 1.20
CA PRO A 236 -19.78 32.63 1.86
C PRO A 236 -19.01 32.60 3.18
N VAL A 237 -19.68 32.16 4.24
CA VAL A 237 -19.16 32.00 5.60
C VAL A 237 -18.18 30.83 5.71
N ALA A 238 -18.39 29.78 4.91
CA ALA A 238 -17.48 28.64 4.80
C ALA A 238 -17.28 28.21 3.34
N GLN A 239 -16.07 27.77 3.01
CA GLN A 239 -15.70 27.28 1.67
C GLN A 239 -14.98 25.92 1.74
N PRO A 240 -15.10 25.06 0.71
CA PRO A 240 -14.37 23.79 0.64
C PRO A 240 -12.84 23.99 0.69
N LYS A 241 -12.12 23.01 1.24
CA LYS A 241 -10.64 23.03 1.24
C LYS A 241 -10.13 22.99 -0.22
N PRO A 242 -9.06 23.72 -0.58
CA PRO A 242 -8.57 23.78 -1.96
C PRO A 242 -8.28 22.38 -2.55
N GLY A 243 -8.99 22.04 -3.63
CA GLY A 243 -8.90 20.73 -4.28
C GLY A 243 -9.98 19.72 -3.88
N ASP A 244 -10.87 20.02 -2.93
CA ASP A 244 -12.06 19.20 -2.67
C ASP A 244 -12.91 19.09 -3.95
N ARG A 245 -13.18 17.85 -4.37
CA ARG A 245 -13.88 17.56 -5.62
C ARG A 245 -15.39 17.44 -5.45
N ARG A 246 -15.86 17.24 -4.21
CA ARG A 246 -17.27 16.95 -3.88
C ARG A 246 -18.23 18.09 -4.21
N PHE A 247 -17.70 19.33 -4.25
CA PHE A 247 -18.48 20.56 -4.37
C PHE A 247 -18.16 21.35 -5.66
N GLN A 248 -17.59 20.71 -6.70
CA GLN A 248 -17.21 21.40 -7.94
C GLN A 248 -18.37 21.69 -8.90
N HIS A 249 -19.53 21.05 -8.73
CA HIS A 249 -20.70 21.38 -9.53
C HIS A 249 -21.28 22.75 -9.15
N LYS A 250 -21.47 23.66 -10.12
CA LYS A 250 -21.83 25.07 -9.86
C LYS A 250 -23.07 25.27 -9.00
N ALA A 251 -24.03 24.35 -9.07
CA ALA A 251 -25.23 24.37 -8.23
C ALA A 251 -24.90 24.41 -6.71
N TRP A 252 -23.74 23.93 -6.28
CA TRP A 252 -23.24 24.07 -4.89
C TRP A 252 -22.92 25.50 -4.48
N GLU A 253 -22.86 26.46 -5.42
CA GLU A 253 -22.69 27.90 -5.17
C GLU A 253 -23.90 28.70 -5.69
N GLU A 254 -24.49 28.30 -6.82
CA GLU A 254 -25.58 29.00 -7.51
C GLU A 254 -26.97 28.71 -6.91
N ASN A 255 -27.22 27.54 -6.31
CA ASN A 255 -28.49 27.20 -5.67
C ASN A 255 -28.43 27.52 -4.16
N PRO A 256 -29.25 28.47 -3.63
CA PRO A 256 -29.16 28.89 -2.23
C PRO A 256 -29.39 27.79 -1.19
N MET A 257 -30.19 26.77 -1.53
CA MET A 257 -30.47 25.64 -0.63
C MET A 257 -29.26 24.70 -0.53
N LEU A 258 -28.65 24.36 -1.66
CA LEU A 258 -27.44 23.52 -1.68
C LEU A 258 -26.23 24.25 -1.10
N ASP A 259 -26.08 25.55 -1.38
CA ASP A 259 -25.01 26.37 -0.80
C ASP A 259 -25.14 26.43 0.73
N PHE A 260 -26.34 26.67 1.26
CA PHE A 260 -26.60 26.63 2.71
C PHE A 260 -26.27 25.25 3.32
N ILE A 261 -26.66 24.14 2.67
CA ILE A 261 -26.35 22.79 3.16
C ILE A 261 -24.84 22.50 3.11
N LYS A 262 -24.15 22.86 2.01
CA LYS A 262 -22.70 22.78 1.86
C LYS A 262 -21.99 23.53 2.99
N GLN A 263 -22.35 24.80 3.19
CA GLN A 263 -21.74 25.64 4.23
C GLN A 263 -22.03 25.11 5.64
N SER A 264 -23.26 24.67 5.93
CA SER A 264 -23.63 24.03 7.21
C SER A 264 -22.77 22.80 7.51
N TYR A 265 -22.53 21.96 6.51
CA TYR A 265 -21.67 20.79 6.61
C TYR A 265 -20.19 21.15 6.84
N LEU A 266 -19.68 22.17 6.15
CA LEU A 266 -18.30 22.64 6.30
C LEU A 266 -18.05 23.26 7.67
N ILE A 267 -18.97 24.10 8.16
CA ILE A 267 -18.97 24.68 9.52
C ILE A 267 -18.93 23.56 10.56
N PHE A 268 -19.86 22.62 10.51
CA PHE A 268 -19.91 21.52 11.48
C PHE A 268 -18.64 20.65 11.43
N SER A 269 -18.12 20.36 10.24
CA SER A 269 -16.87 19.59 10.08
C SER A 269 -15.66 20.32 10.64
N HIS A 270 -15.55 21.64 10.43
CA HIS A 270 -14.48 22.47 10.98
C HIS A 270 -14.57 22.58 12.50
N TRP A 271 -15.78 22.69 13.04
CA TRP A 271 -16.03 22.70 14.48
C TRP A 271 -15.60 21.38 15.14
N VAL A 272 -15.97 20.22 14.58
CA VAL A 272 -15.57 18.91 15.12
C VAL A 272 -14.05 18.75 15.15
N ASP A 273 -13.34 19.11 14.06
CA ASP A 273 -11.87 19.16 14.02
C ASP A 273 -11.34 20.07 15.16
N THR A 274 -11.75 21.32 15.17
CA THR A 274 -11.31 22.35 16.13
C THR A 274 -11.56 21.94 17.59
N THR A 275 -12.70 21.31 17.89
CA THR A 275 -13.03 20.79 19.22
C THR A 275 -12.10 19.64 19.64
N ILE A 276 -11.79 18.70 18.74
CA ILE A 276 -10.85 17.60 19.01
C ILE A 276 -9.43 18.13 19.21
N GLN A 277 -8.94 19.03 18.33
CA GLN A 277 -7.61 19.65 18.49
C GLN A 277 -7.48 20.39 19.83
N ASN A 278 -8.54 21.06 20.28
CA ASN A 278 -8.56 21.86 21.51
C ASN A 278 -8.86 21.08 22.81
N ALA A 279 -9.06 19.76 22.76
CA ALA A 279 -9.20 18.93 23.97
C ALA A 279 -7.90 18.97 24.79
N GLU A 280 -7.91 19.61 25.96
CA GLU A 280 -6.72 19.73 26.80
C GLU A 280 -6.55 18.50 27.71
N GLY A 281 -5.31 18.03 27.84
CA GLY A 281 -4.98 16.81 28.60
C GLY A 281 -4.90 15.54 27.75
N VAL A 282 -5.43 15.55 26.53
CA VAL A 282 -5.30 14.47 25.54
C VAL A 282 -4.04 14.69 24.69
N ASP A 283 -3.27 13.63 24.43
CA ASP A 283 -2.08 13.68 23.59
C ASP A 283 -2.40 13.81 22.08
N ALA A 284 -1.38 14.15 21.29
CA ALA A 284 -1.52 14.39 19.85
C ALA A 284 -1.90 13.13 19.04
N ALA A 285 -1.42 11.94 19.41
CA ALA A 285 -1.77 10.71 18.70
C ALA A 285 -3.20 10.27 19.01
N THR A 286 -3.66 10.42 20.26
CA THR A 286 -5.05 10.14 20.64
C THR A 286 -6.04 11.11 20.01
N LYS A 287 -5.70 12.40 19.93
CA LYS A 287 -6.45 13.38 19.11
C LYS A 287 -6.49 12.98 17.64
N ARG A 288 -5.36 12.56 17.07
CA ARG A 288 -5.29 12.13 15.67
C ARG A 288 -6.16 10.90 15.39
N ARG A 289 -6.19 9.90 16.29
CA ARG A 289 -7.15 8.78 16.21
C ARG A 289 -8.60 9.27 16.26
N ALA A 290 -8.94 10.10 17.26
CA ALA A 290 -10.31 10.61 17.41
C ALA A 290 -10.78 11.44 16.18
N PHE A 291 -9.93 12.32 15.65
CA PHE A 291 -10.23 13.09 14.44
C PHE A 291 -10.35 12.18 13.21
N PHE A 292 -9.45 11.23 13.04
CA PHE A 292 -9.48 10.27 11.93
C PHE A 292 -10.82 9.50 11.87
N HIS A 293 -11.36 9.07 13.02
CA HIS A 293 -12.66 8.42 13.07
C HIS A 293 -13.85 9.38 12.92
N ALA A 294 -13.73 10.62 13.43
CA ALA A 294 -14.72 11.66 13.17
C ALA A 294 -14.83 12.00 11.68
N ASP A 295 -13.70 12.07 10.95
CA ASP A 295 -13.67 12.30 9.51
C ASP A 295 -14.35 11.17 8.71
N GLN A 296 -14.28 9.90 9.15
CA GLN A 296 -15.06 8.82 8.51
C GLN A 296 -16.57 9.10 8.55
N ILE A 297 -17.06 9.54 9.72
CA ILE A 297 -18.49 9.81 9.97
C ILE A 297 -18.92 11.08 9.23
N LEU A 298 -18.14 12.15 9.33
CA LEU A 298 -18.36 13.40 8.58
C LEU A 298 -18.29 13.17 7.06
N SER A 299 -17.42 12.28 6.58
CA SER A 299 -17.36 11.89 5.18
C SER A 299 -18.64 11.17 4.75
N ALA A 300 -19.09 10.17 5.53
CA ALA A 300 -20.35 9.47 5.26
C ALA A 300 -21.57 10.41 5.26
N MET A 301 -21.58 11.42 6.14
CA MET A 301 -22.62 12.45 6.23
C MET A 301 -22.48 13.59 5.20
N SER A 302 -21.51 13.54 4.27
CA SER A 302 -21.33 14.60 3.28
C SER A 302 -22.58 14.78 2.39
N PRO A 303 -23.08 16.01 2.17
CA PRO A 303 -24.20 16.27 1.26
C PRO A 303 -24.01 15.71 -0.15
N SER A 304 -22.76 15.64 -0.62
CA SER A 304 -22.39 15.04 -1.92
C SER A 304 -22.68 13.53 -2.03
N ASN A 305 -22.86 12.83 -0.91
CA ASN A 305 -23.15 11.39 -0.89
C ASN A 305 -24.65 11.08 -0.83
N VAL A 306 -25.50 12.11 -0.74
CA VAL A 306 -26.96 11.99 -0.72
C VAL A 306 -27.49 12.21 -2.15
N PRO A 307 -28.09 11.21 -2.82
CA PRO A 307 -28.49 11.32 -4.22
C PRO A 307 -29.39 12.51 -4.57
N GLY A 308 -30.33 12.84 -3.69
CA GLY A 308 -31.24 13.98 -3.85
C GLY A 308 -30.66 15.34 -3.47
N LEU A 309 -29.38 15.42 -3.10
CA LEU A 309 -28.65 16.68 -2.85
C LEU A 309 -27.41 16.83 -3.76
N ASN A 310 -26.96 15.76 -4.39
CA ASN A 310 -25.86 15.77 -5.34
C ASN A 310 -26.36 16.22 -6.74
N PRO A 311 -25.90 17.37 -7.28
CA PRO A 311 -26.35 17.87 -8.59
C PRO A 311 -25.96 16.94 -9.73
N ASP A 312 -24.73 16.44 -9.75
CA ASP A 312 -24.23 15.53 -10.79
C ASP A 312 -25.11 14.27 -10.90
N VAL A 313 -25.58 13.75 -9.76
CA VAL A 313 -26.51 12.59 -9.70
C VAL A 313 -27.91 12.96 -10.16
N VAL A 314 -28.41 14.14 -9.79
CA VAL A 314 -29.73 14.63 -10.24
C VAL A 314 -29.75 14.82 -11.76
N ASP A 315 -28.75 15.50 -12.31
CA ASP A 315 -28.69 15.82 -13.74
C ASP A 315 -28.47 14.57 -14.60
N GLU A 316 -27.57 13.67 -14.20
CA GLU A 316 -27.37 12.38 -14.89
C GLU A 316 -28.65 11.51 -14.83
N THR A 317 -29.37 11.51 -13.70
CA THR A 317 -30.65 10.77 -13.57
C THR A 317 -31.73 11.33 -14.49
N ILE A 318 -31.82 12.66 -14.62
CA ILE A 318 -32.80 13.30 -15.51
C ILE A 318 -32.41 13.10 -16.98
N ALA A 319 -31.13 13.27 -17.33
CA ALA A 319 -30.62 13.13 -18.70
C ALA A 319 -30.70 11.68 -19.23
N THR A 320 -30.33 10.70 -18.40
CA THR A 320 -30.38 9.26 -18.77
C THR A 320 -31.74 8.60 -18.52
N GLN A 321 -32.72 9.35 -18.00
CA GLN A 321 -34.04 8.85 -17.63
C GLN A 321 -33.98 7.68 -16.62
N GLY A 322 -33.02 7.73 -15.70
CA GLY A 322 -32.76 6.71 -14.68
C GLY A 322 -31.86 5.55 -15.11
N ALA A 323 -31.35 5.51 -16.35
CA ALA A 323 -30.49 4.40 -16.80
C ALA A 323 -29.13 4.34 -16.06
N ASN A 324 -28.64 5.47 -15.54
CA ASN A 324 -27.50 5.53 -14.63
C ASN A 324 -27.65 4.60 -13.41
N TRP A 325 -28.85 4.50 -12.82
CA TRP A 325 -29.11 3.61 -11.69
C TRP A 325 -29.19 2.13 -12.08
N VAL A 326 -29.57 1.81 -13.32
CA VAL A 326 -29.56 0.44 -13.85
C VAL A 326 -28.12 -0.04 -14.00
N ASN A 327 -27.27 0.79 -14.62
CA ASN A 327 -25.83 0.53 -14.72
C ASN A 327 -25.17 0.49 -13.33
N GLY A 328 -25.58 1.38 -12.42
CA GLY A 328 -25.10 1.38 -11.04
C GLY A 328 -25.46 0.12 -10.26
N MET A 329 -26.66 -0.44 -10.47
CA MET A 329 -27.05 -1.73 -9.91
C MET A 329 -26.25 -2.89 -10.52
N LYS A 330 -25.96 -2.85 -11.83
CA LYS A 330 -25.06 -3.82 -12.49
C LYS A 330 -23.68 -3.83 -11.82
N ASN A 331 -23.06 -2.64 -11.69
CA ASN A 331 -21.77 -2.45 -11.04
C ASN A 331 -21.78 -2.96 -9.59
N PHE A 332 -22.85 -2.67 -8.83
CA PHE A 332 -23.00 -3.15 -7.45
C PHE A 332 -23.08 -4.69 -7.35
N MET A 333 -23.78 -5.34 -8.27
CA MET A 333 -23.86 -6.81 -8.33
C MET A 333 -22.50 -7.43 -8.67
N GLU A 334 -21.80 -6.91 -9.68
CA GLU A 334 -20.48 -7.40 -10.09
C GLU A 334 -19.42 -7.21 -8.98
N ASP A 335 -19.49 -6.10 -8.23
CA ASP A 335 -18.59 -5.81 -7.11
C ASP A 335 -18.91 -6.64 -5.85
N LEU A 336 -20.16 -7.08 -5.67
CA LEU A 336 -20.58 -7.97 -4.58
C LEU A 336 -20.26 -9.45 -4.87
N GLU A 337 -20.44 -9.90 -6.12
CA GLU A 337 -20.06 -11.25 -6.55
C GLU A 337 -18.53 -11.43 -6.49
N ARG A 338 -17.77 -10.44 -6.98
CA ARG A 338 -16.30 -10.41 -6.90
C ARG A 338 -15.78 -10.34 -5.47
N GLY A 339 -16.44 -9.59 -4.59
CA GLY A 339 -16.13 -9.54 -3.17
C GLY A 339 -16.68 -10.71 -2.34
N HIS A 340 -17.26 -11.73 -2.97
CA HIS A 340 -17.82 -12.93 -2.33
C HIS A 340 -18.83 -12.64 -1.20
N GLY A 341 -19.64 -11.57 -1.36
CA GLY A 341 -20.60 -11.10 -0.37
C GLY A 341 -20.16 -9.90 0.49
N GLU A 342 -18.89 -9.48 0.39
CA GLU A 342 -18.44 -8.13 0.72
C GLU A 342 -18.45 -7.24 -0.55
N LEU A 343 -18.49 -5.92 -0.42
CA LEU A 343 -18.56 -5.00 -1.56
C LEU A 343 -17.16 -4.54 -1.99
N ALA A 344 -16.60 -5.15 -3.04
CA ALA A 344 -15.25 -4.88 -3.51
C ALA A 344 -15.21 -3.82 -4.63
N ILE A 345 -15.46 -2.55 -4.31
CA ILE A 345 -15.68 -1.44 -5.28
C ILE A 345 -14.63 -1.38 -6.44
N LYS A 346 -15.06 -1.47 -7.71
CA LYS A 346 -14.19 -1.40 -8.92
C LYS A 346 -13.70 0.02 -9.18
N GLN A 347 -12.52 0.38 -8.69
CA GLN A 347 -11.92 1.71 -8.92
C GLN A 347 -11.32 1.91 -10.34
N THR A 348 -11.09 0.83 -11.10
CA THR A 348 -10.40 0.86 -12.41
C THR A 348 -10.81 -0.33 -13.27
N ASP A 349 -10.52 -0.30 -14.56
CA ASP A 349 -10.77 -1.45 -15.43
C ASP A 349 -9.73 -2.57 -15.26
N LEU A 350 -10.07 -3.55 -14.41
CA LEU A 350 -9.27 -4.73 -14.08
C LEU A 350 -9.11 -5.75 -15.22
N ASP A 351 -9.93 -5.62 -16.27
CA ASP A 351 -9.99 -6.57 -17.39
C ASP A 351 -9.23 -6.07 -18.63
N PHE A 352 -8.97 -4.76 -18.69
CA PHE A 352 -8.22 -4.12 -19.77
C PHE A 352 -6.71 -4.26 -19.60
N PHE A 353 -6.17 -4.04 -18.40
CA PHE A 353 -4.73 -4.14 -18.15
C PHE A 353 -4.31 -5.58 -17.83
N LYS A 354 -3.14 -5.97 -18.35
CA LYS A 354 -2.58 -7.30 -18.19
C LYS A 354 -1.05 -7.25 -18.17
N VAL A 355 -0.48 -7.80 -17.10
CA VAL A 355 0.94 -7.70 -16.76
C VAL A 355 1.80 -8.51 -17.76
N GLY A 356 2.52 -7.79 -18.61
CA GLY A 356 3.31 -8.31 -19.73
C GLY A 356 2.61 -8.33 -21.09
N GLU A 357 1.36 -7.85 -21.22
CA GLU A 357 0.72 -7.61 -22.52
C GLU A 357 0.60 -6.11 -22.84
N ASN A 358 0.17 -5.28 -21.88
CA ASN A 358 -0.02 -3.82 -22.08
C ASN A 358 0.31 -2.94 -20.84
N ILE A 359 0.77 -3.55 -19.75
CA ILE A 359 1.37 -2.89 -18.58
C ILE A 359 2.56 -3.77 -18.14
N ALA A 360 3.65 -3.20 -17.62
CA ALA A 360 4.91 -3.94 -17.39
C ALA A 360 5.48 -4.56 -18.68
N THR A 361 5.69 -3.73 -19.70
CA THR A 361 6.01 -4.15 -21.08
C THR A 361 7.41 -3.76 -21.57
N THR A 362 8.26 -3.20 -20.71
CA THR A 362 9.63 -2.85 -21.15
C THR A 362 10.45 -4.12 -21.39
N PRO A 363 11.05 -4.32 -22.59
CA PRO A 363 11.73 -5.56 -22.92
C PRO A 363 12.91 -5.86 -21.99
N GLY A 364 12.98 -7.11 -21.51
CA GLY A 364 14.01 -7.60 -20.61
C GLY A 364 13.87 -9.10 -20.39
N LYS A 365 14.73 -9.67 -19.56
CA LYS A 365 14.77 -11.10 -19.21
C LYS A 365 14.92 -11.29 -17.71
N VAL A 366 14.30 -12.33 -17.16
CA VAL A 366 14.66 -12.87 -15.85
C VAL A 366 16.00 -13.59 -16.00
N VAL A 367 17.02 -13.16 -15.25
CA VAL A 367 18.38 -13.73 -15.31
C VAL A 367 18.77 -14.49 -14.04
N TYR A 368 18.02 -14.32 -12.94
CA TYR A 368 18.20 -15.04 -11.68
C TYR A 368 16.85 -15.19 -10.96
N GLU A 369 16.69 -16.27 -10.20
CA GLU A 369 15.50 -16.56 -9.40
C GLU A 369 15.88 -17.33 -8.13
N ASN A 370 15.21 -17.02 -7.02
CA ASN A 370 15.25 -17.80 -5.78
C ASN A 370 13.84 -17.85 -5.13
N GLU A 371 13.74 -18.37 -3.89
CA GLU A 371 12.45 -18.52 -3.20
C GLU A 371 11.68 -17.20 -2.95
N ILE A 372 12.33 -16.04 -3.02
CA ILE A 372 11.70 -14.74 -2.71
C ILE A 372 11.74 -13.70 -3.83
N LEU A 373 12.53 -13.88 -4.89
CA LEU A 373 12.58 -12.95 -6.03
C LEU A 373 12.90 -13.59 -7.38
N GLN A 374 12.49 -12.90 -8.43
CA GLN A 374 13.09 -12.94 -9.77
C GLN A 374 13.86 -11.64 -10.01
N LEU A 375 15.10 -11.72 -10.53
CA LEU A 375 15.89 -10.55 -10.94
C LEU A 375 15.75 -10.36 -12.45
N ILE A 376 15.15 -9.23 -12.84
CA ILE A 376 14.94 -8.86 -14.24
C ILE A 376 16.06 -7.93 -14.68
N GLN A 377 16.78 -8.27 -15.75
CA GLN A 377 17.67 -7.35 -16.47
C GLN A 377 16.93 -6.85 -17.72
N TYR A 378 16.89 -5.53 -17.92
CA TYR A 378 16.25 -4.95 -19.09
C TYR A 378 17.18 -4.90 -20.29
N ASN A 379 16.62 -5.01 -21.50
CA ASN A 379 17.37 -4.87 -22.74
C ASN A 379 17.84 -3.42 -22.89
N PRO A 380 19.09 -3.15 -23.29
CA PRO A 380 19.55 -1.80 -23.54
C PRO A 380 18.89 -1.21 -24.81
N THR A 381 18.63 0.10 -24.79
CA THR A 381 18.13 0.88 -25.93
C THR A 381 19.19 1.79 -26.55
N THR A 382 20.41 1.78 -26.01
CA THR A 382 21.58 2.56 -26.44
C THR A 382 22.75 1.64 -26.82
N GLU A 383 23.71 2.12 -27.63
CA GLU A 383 24.92 1.35 -28.01
C GLU A 383 25.95 1.24 -26.86
N THR A 384 26.02 2.27 -26.00
CA THR A 384 26.82 2.29 -24.78
C THR A 384 25.94 2.54 -23.55
N VAL A 385 26.42 2.11 -22.39
CA VAL A 385 25.79 2.33 -21.09
C VAL A 385 26.83 2.75 -20.07
N ALA A 386 26.40 3.38 -18.98
CA ALA A 386 27.24 3.59 -17.81
C ALA A 386 27.80 2.26 -17.27
N GLU A 387 29.07 2.26 -16.86
CA GLU A 387 29.78 1.08 -16.37
C GLU A 387 29.05 0.42 -15.19
N ARG A 388 28.78 1.17 -14.11
CA ARG A 388 28.06 0.68 -12.93
C ARG A 388 26.60 0.33 -13.28
N PRO A 389 26.16 -0.92 -13.08
CA PRO A 389 24.75 -1.26 -13.24
C PRO A 389 23.90 -0.60 -12.15
N MET A 390 22.64 -0.32 -12.48
CA MET A 390 21.62 0.12 -11.52
C MET A 390 20.82 -1.09 -11.04
N ILE A 391 20.69 -1.30 -9.73
CA ILE A 391 19.77 -2.30 -9.15
C ILE A 391 18.64 -1.61 -8.39
N ILE A 392 17.40 -1.95 -8.75
CA ILE A 392 16.19 -1.40 -8.16
C ILE A 392 15.55 -2.40 -7.20
N PHE A 393 15.36 -1.98 -5.95
CA PHE A 393 14.65 -2.66 -4.87
C PHE A 393 13.28 -1.98 -4.65
N PRO A 394 12.24 -2.39 -5.39
CA PRO A 394 10.89 -1.87 -5.23
C PRO A 394 10.26 -2.31 -3.89
N PRO A 395 9.10 -1.75 -3.50
CA PRO A 395 8.31 -2.35 -2.43
C PRO A 395 7.84 -3.76 -2.80
N TRP A 396 7.67 -4.62 -1.79
CA TRP A 396 6.88 -5.86 -1.88
C TRP A 396 5.44 -5.68 -1.35
N ILE A 397 5.11 -4.47 -0.89
CA ILE A 397 3.73 -4.01 -0.68
C ILE A 397 3.24 -3.50 -2.03
N ASN A 398 2.33 -4.25 -2.65
CA ASN A 398 2.07 -4.24 -4.10
C ASN A 398 3.34 -4.57 -4.91
N LYS A 399 3.30 -4.41 -6.23
CA LYS A 399 4.26 -5.01 -7.18
C LYS A 399 5.23 -3.99 -7.81
N PHE A 400 6.34 -4.46 -8.38
CA PHE A 400 7.38 -3.58 -8.92
C PHE A 400 6.92 -2.66 -10.06
N TYR A 401 5.92 -3.07 -10.85
CA TYR A 401 5.57 -2.43 -12.12
C TYR A 401 4.92 -1.04 -11.98
N ILE A 402 4.80 -0.50 -10.78
CA ILE A 402 4.61 0.95 -10.59
C ILE A 402 5.76 1.77 -11.20
N LEU A 403 6.96 1.18 -11.32
CA LEU A 403 8.12 1.75 -12.01
C LEU A 403 8.14 1.43 -13.53
N ASP A 404 7.28 0.53 -14.01
CA ASP A 404 7.11 0.15 -15.43
C ASP A 404 5.61 -0.02 -15.75
N LEU A 405 4.84 1.08 -15.69
CA LEU A 405 3.41 1.06 -15.97
C LEU A 405 3.16 0.91 -17.49
N GLN A 406 2.90 2.01 -18.19
CA GLN A 406 2.76 2.08 -19.64
C GLN A 406 4.02 2.76 -20.25
N PRO A 407 4.27 2.61 -21.56
CA PRO A 407 5.41 3.24 -22.23
C PRO A 407 5.58 4.75 -21.95
N GLU A 408 4.50 5.50 -21.75
CA GLU A 408 4.49 6.96 -21.59
C GLU A 408 4.63 7.43 -20.12
N ASN A 409 4.78 6.50 -19.16
CA ASN A 409 5.06 6.79 -17.75
C ASN A 409 5.99 5.78 -17.05
N SER A 410 6.58 4.82 -17.77
CA SER A 410 7.61 3.93 -17.26
C SER A 410 8.89 4.69 -16.88
N PHE A 411 9.31 4.53 -15.62
CA PHE A 411 10.59 5.02 -15.11
C PHE A 411 11.74 4.11 -15.54
N ILE A 412 11.51 2.79 -15.53
CA ILE A 412 12.50 1.78 -15.94
C ILE A 412 12.87 1.97 -17.42
N ARG A 413 11.88 2.17 -18.30
CA ARG A 413 12.13 2.49 -19.72
C ARG A 413 12.93 3.77 -19.88
N TRP A 414 12.50 4.84 -19.22
CA TRP A 414 13.19 6.12 -19.29
C TRP A 414 14.66 6.01 -18.86
N LEU A 415 14.95 5.16 -17.86
CA LEU A 415 16.29 4.95 -17.32
C LEU A 415 17.21 4.11 -18.23
N ILE A 416 16.70 3.09 -18.93
CA ILE A 416 17.49 2.43 -20.00
C ILE A 416 17.71 3.40 -21.18
N ASP A 417 16.72 4.24 -21.51
CA ASP A 417 16.85 5.30 -22.51
C ASP A 417 17.84 6.42 -22.08
N GLN A 418 18.24 6.49 -20.80
CA GLN A 418 19.36 7.33 -20.33
C GLN A 418 20.74 6.62 -20.40
N GLY A 419 20.82 5.44 -21.01
CA GLY A 419 22.07 4.68 -21.13
C GLY A 419 22.52 4.02 -19.83
N ARG A 420 21.62 3.36 -19.10
CA ARG A 420 21.96 2.57 -17.91
C ARG A 420 21.69 1.08 -18.15
N THR A 421 22.57 0.20 -17.65
CA THR A 421 22.19 -1.21 -17.41
C THR A 421 21.25 -1.22 -16.20
N VAL A 422 20.00 -1.67 -16.35
CA VAL A 422 18.99 -1.65 -15.28
C VAL A 422 18.58 -3.07 -14.90
N PHE A 423 18.65 -3.35 -13.59
CA PHE A 423 18.11 -4.54 -12.94
C PHE A 423 16.96 -4.16 -12.01
N VAL A 424 15.93 -5.00 -11.91
CA VAL A 424 14.80 -4.84 -10.95
C VAL A 424 14.54 -6.14 -10.23
N VAL A 425 14.41 -6.07 -8.91
CA VAL A 425 13.95 -7.19 -8.07
C VAL A 425 12.43 -7.31 -8.14
N SER A 426 11.93 -8.36 -8.79
CA SER A 426 10.52 -8.74 -8.77
C SER A 426 10.27 -9.72 -7.62
N TRP A 427 9.85 -9.19 -6.46
CA TRP A 427 9.49 -9.98 -5.29
C TRP A 427 8.38 -11.01 -5.56
N VAL A 428 8.44 -12.15 -4.89
CA VAL A 428 7.38 -13.17 -4.89
C VAL A 428 6.12 -12.66 -4.19
N ASN A 429 4.94 -13.17 -4.58
CA ASN A 429 3.71 -13.02 -3.80
C ASN A 429 3.61 -14.21 -2.81
N PRO A 430 3.92 -14.05 -1.51
CA PRO A 430 4.23 -15.17 -0.63
C PRO A 430 2.99 -15.97 -0.19
N GLY A 431 3.02 -17.28 -0.43
CA GLY A 431 2.05 -18.22 0.14
C GLY A 431 2.48 -18.79 1.52
N PRO A 432 1.64 -19.61 2.18
CA PRO A 432 1.90 -20.21 3.49
C PRO A 432 3.21 -21.02 3.63
N ALA A 433 3.83 -21.43 2.52
CA ALA A 433 5.17 -22.04 2.53
C ALA A 433 6.25 -21.05 3.03
N LEU A 434 6.17 -19.79 2.60
CA LEU A 434 7.16 -18.74 2.86
C LEU A 434 6.86 -17.91 4.12
N ARG A 435 5.81 -18.23 4.88
CA ARG A 435 5.37 -17.51 6.10
C ARG A 435 6.47 -17.13 7.11
N ASN A 436 7.53 -17.93 7.15
CA ASN A 436 8.67 -17.76 8.05
C ASN A 436 9.77 -16.83 7.50
N LYS A 437 9.76 -16.46 6.20
CA LYS A 437 10.74 -15.52 5.62
C LYS A 437 10.60 -14.16 6.32
N SER A 438 11.66 -13.78 7.00
CA SER A 438 11.80 -12.64 7.90
C SER A 438 12.46 -11.44 7.22
N PHE A 439 12.53 -10.29 7.88
CA PHE A 439 13.19 -9.11 7.31
C PHE A 439 14.69 -9.35 7.01
N PRO A 440 15.48 -10.03 7.88
CA PRO A 440 16.83 -10.49 7.52
C PRO A 440 16.90 -11.39 6.28
N ASP A 441 15.90 -12.24 6.04
CA ASP A 441 15.88 -13.12 4.85
C ASP A 441 15.69 -12.28 3.57
N TYR A 442 14.85 -11.23 3.60
CA TYR A 442 14.75 -10.26 2.50
C TYR A 442 16.03 -9.42 2.31
N MET A 443 16.87 -9.26 3.33
CA MET A 443 18.19 -8.63 3.18
C MET A 443 19.18 -9.57 2.49
N ARG A 444 19.31 -10.79 2.99
CA ARG A 444 20.28 -11.80 2.51
C ARG A 444 19.89 -12.39 1.16
N GLU A 445 18.71 -13.01 1.09
CA GLU A 445 18.20 -13.64 -0.13
C GLU A 445 17.63 -12.60 -1.11
N GLY A 446 17.45 -11.35 -0.69
CA GLY A 446 17.03 -10.24 -1.54
C GLY A 446 18.20 -9.39 -2.01
N VAL A 447 18.64 -8.44 -1.18
CA VAL A 447 19.64 -7.44 -1.57
C VAL A 447 21.00 -8.07 -1.90
N PHE A 448 21.52 -8.95 -1.04
CA PHE A 448 22.84 -9.53 -1.23
C PHE A 448 22.92 -10.55 -2.38
N GLU A 449 21.90 -11.39 -2.58
CA GLU A 449 21.82 -12.28 -3.73
C GLU A 449 21.54 -11.54 -5.05
N ALA A 450 20.75 -10.47 -5.05
CA ALA A 450 20.56 -9.63 -6.25
C ALA A 450 21.86 -8.94 -6.69
N LEU A 451 22.67 -8.43 -5.74
CA LEU A 451 24.00 -7.88 -6.02
C LEU A 451 24.92 -8.95 -6.65
N ALA A 452 25.02 -10.14 -6.04
CA ALA A 452 25.86 -11.23 -6.55
C ALA A 452 25.37 -11.80 -7.90
N ALA A 453 24.07 -11.75 -8.18
CA ALA A 453 23.51 -12.11 -9.48
C ALA A 453 23.82 -11.03 -10.54
N ALA A 454 23.66 -9.74 -10.24
CA ALA A 454 24.02 -8.66 -11.15
C ALA A 454 25.54 -8.64 -11.47
N GLU A 455 26.37 -8.96 -10.49
CA GLU A 455 27.83 -9.12 -10.62
C GLU A 455 28.16 -10.19 -11.68
N ARG A 456 27.54 -11.37 -11.57
CA ARG A 456 27.66 -12.46 -12.56
C ARG A 456 27.05 -12.13 -13.92
N ALA A 457 25.98 -11.33 -13.97
CA ALA A 457 25.37 -10.91 -15.22
C ALA A 457 26.20 -9.88 -16.00
N THR A 458 27.08 -9.11 -15.34
CA THR A 458 27.74 -7.94 -15.94
C THR A 458 29.26 -7.92 -15.86
N GLY A 459 29.87 -8.74 -15.00
CA GLY A 459 31.31 -8.72 -14.72
C GLY A 459 31.77 -7.51 -13.88
N ILE A 460 30.85 -6.80 -13.22
CA ILE A 460 31.11 -5.59 -12.42
C ILE A 460 30.67 -5.83 -10.97
N ASP A 461 31.53 -5.47 -10.01
CA ASP A 461 31.26 -5.51 -8.57
C ASP A 461 30.80 -4.15 -7.99
N GLU A 462 30.87 -3.07 -8.77
CA GLU A 462 30.42 -1.73 -8.39
C GLU A 462 29.00 -1.37 -8.92
N PHE A 463 28.07 -1.05 -8.01
CA PHE A 463 26.66 -0.79 -8.33
C PHE A 463 26.16 0.57 -7.86
N ASP A 464 25.24 1.15 -8.62
CA ASP A 464 24.31 2.16 -8.13
C ASP A 464 22.98 1.49 -7.75
N THR A 465 22.28 2.00 -6.74
CA THR A 465 21.05 1.36 -6.23
C THR A 465 19.89 2.32 -6.07
N ILE A 466 18.67 1.80 -6.23
CA ILE A 466 17.41 2.49 -5.92
C ILE A 466 16.62 1.64 -4.92
N GLY A 467 16.07 2.25 -3.88
CA GLY A 467 15.11 1.63 -2.98
C GLY A 467 13.82 2.45 -2.90
N TYR A 468 12.66 1.85 -3.17
CA TYR A 468 11.36 2.54 -3.15
C TYR A 468 10.51 2.10 -1.95
N CYS A 469 10.01 3.06 -1.18
CA CYS A 469 9.15 2.84 -0.01
C CYS A 469 9.79 1.82 0.97
N ILE A 470 9.12 0.71 1.29
CA ILE A 470 9.65 -0.36 2.16
C ILE A 470 10.94 -1.02 1.60
N GLY A 471 11.09 -1.08 0.28
CA GLY A 471 12.34 -1.50 -0.37
C GLY A 471 13.49 -0.53 -0.10
N GLY A 472 13.20 0.76 0.09
CA GLY A 472 14.15 1.76 0.56
C GLY A 472 14.50 1.63 2.04
N THR A 473 13.56 1.23 2.91
CA THR A 473 13.87 0.88 4.30
C THR A 473 14.77 -0.35 4.37
N LEU A 474 14.49 -1.39 3.56
CA LEU A 474 15.34 -2.58 3.44
C LEU A 474 16.74 -2.22 2.93
N LEU A 475 16.84 -1.42 1.87
CA LEU A 475 18.12 -0.96 1.33
C LEU A 475 18.91 -0.16 2.38
N SER A 476 18.26 0.72 3.14
CA SER A 476 18.91 1.51 4.21
C SER A 476 19.54 0.63 5.29
N VAL A 477 18.83 -0.41 5.75
CA VAL A 477 19.36 -1.41 6.70
C VAL A 477 20.50 -2.21 6.08
N SER A 478 20.35 -2.60 4.81
CA SER A 478 21.36 -3.36 4.07
C SER A 478 22.66 -2.57 3.92
N LEU A 479 22.59 -1.27 3.61
CA LEU A 479 23.74 -0.39 3.43
C LEU A 479 24.51 -0.17 4.75
N ALA A 480 23.81 -0.05 5.87
CA ALA A 480 24.45 0.02 7.18
C ALA A 480 25.12 -1.32 7.57
N TYR A 481 24.46 -2.45 7.30
CA TYR A 481 25.08 -3.77 7.46
C TYR A 481 26.33 -3.93 6.56
N MET A 482 26.27 -3.48 5.30
CA MET A 482 27.41 -3.46 4.38
C MET A 482 28.57 -2.60 4.91
N ALA A 483 28.27 -1.38 5.39
CA ALA A 483 29.28 -0.50 5.96
C ALA A 483 29.99 -1.13 7.17
N HIS A 484 29.22 -1.75 8.08
CA HIS A 484 29.74 -2.42 9.28
C HIS A 484 30.68 -3.60 8.95
N HIS A 485 30.35 -4.38 7.92
CA HIS A 485 31.13 -5.54 7.48
C HIS A 485 32.19 -5.22 6.41
N GLY A 486 32.34 -3.95 6.02
CA GLY A 486 33.33 -3.52 5.02
C GLY A 486 33.00 -3.91 3.57
N ASP A 487 31.73 -4.18 3.25
CA ASP A 487 31.27 -4.39 1.87
C ASP A 487 31.13 -3.02 1.18
N HIS A 488 31.79 -2.86 0.03
CA HIS A 488 31.90 -1.61 -0.70
C HIS A 488 31.37 -1.71 -2.13
N ARG A 489 30.51 -2.70 -2.42
CA ARG A 489 29.95 -2.92 -3.77
C ARG A 489 28.97 -1.83 -4.21
N VAL A 490 28.13 -1.30 -3.31
CA VAL A 490 27.27 -0.16 -3.64
C VAL A 490 28.04 1.16 -3.52
N LYS A 491 27.95 2.02 -4.55
CA LYS A 491 28.67 3.30 -4.64
C LYS A 491 27.78 4.53 -4.55
N SER A 492 26.52 4.41 -4.92
CA SER A 492 25.48 5.40 -4.63
C SER A 492 24.15 4.71 -4.33
N ALA A 493 23.31 5.35 -3.53
CA ALA A 493 21.96 4.87 -3.27
C ALA A 493 20.93 5.98 -3.36
N THR A 494 19.83 5.68 -4.03
CA THR A 494 18.71 6.58 -4.25
C THR A 494 17.48 6.03 -3.54
N LEU A 495 16.83 6.84 -2.71
CA LEU A 495 15.68 6.44 -1.90
C LEU A 495 14.43 7.24 -2.31
N PHE A 496 13.44 6.54 -2.86
CA PHE A 496 12.15 7.12 -3.24
C PHE A 496 11.14 6.95 -2.10
N THR A 497 10.63 8.06 -1.57
CA THR A 497 9.62 8.14 -0.49
C THR A 497 9.83 7.08 0.61
N ALA A 498 11.08 6.88 1.03
CA ALA A 498 11.47 5.82 1.95
C ALA A 498 11.70 6.39 3.36
N GLN A 499 11.30 5.62 4.37
CA GLN A 499 11.38 6.03 5.76
C GLN A 499 12.44 5.17 6.48
N SER A 500 13.22 5.82 7.32
CA SER A 500 14.18 5.22 8.25
C SER A 500 13.96 5.75 9.68
N ASP A 501 13.49 6.99 9.82
CA ASP A 501 12.86 7.53 11.03
C ASP A 501 11.34 7.56 10.91
N PHE A 502 10.70 6.62 11.60
CA PHE A 502 9.26 6.40 11.53
C PHE A 502 8.45 7.22 12.57
N LYS A 503 9.12 8.05 13.39
CA LYS A 503 8.47 8.86 14.45
C LYS A 503 7.29 9.71 13.94
N GLU A 504 7.33 10.10 12.67
CA GLU A 504 6.36 11.03 12.06
C GLU A 504 5.72 10.42 10.78
N SER A 505 5.55 9.08 10.73
CA SER A 505 5.00 8.31 9.59
C SER A 505 3.49 8.51 9.30
N GLY A 506 2.95 9.69 9.60
CA GLY A 506 1.57 10.05 9.29
C GLY A 506 0.53 9.19 10.00
N ASP A 507 -0.55 8.89 9.29
CA ASP A 507 -1.73 8.19 9.83
C ASP A 507 -1.53 6.67 9.99
N LEU A 508 -0.46 6.10 9.45
CA LEU A 508 -0.12 4.69 9.66
C LEU A 508 0.20 4.38 11.13
N LEU A 509 0.67 5.38 11.90
CA LEU A 509 0.87 5.27 13.35
C LEU A 509 -0.43 5.10 14.17
N LEU A 510 -1.61 5.27 13.53
CA LEU A 510 -2.91 4.98 14.14
C LEU A 510 -3.27 3.48 14.10
N PHE A 511 -2.50 2.68 13.36
CA PHE A 511 -2.72 1.25 13.09
C PHE A 511 -1.61 0.35 13.66
N VAL A 512 -0.71 0.88 14.49
CA VAL A 512 0.38 0.12 15.12
C VAL A 512 0.47 0.37 16.63
N ASP A 513 -0.21 -0.47 17.40
CA ASP A 513 -0.03 -0.66 18.85
C ASP A 513 0.09 -2.15 19.23
N GLU A 514 0.43 -2.45 20.49
CA GLU A 514 0.62 -3.83 20.98
C GLU A 514 -0.64 -4.71 20.86
N ARG A 515 -1.85 -4.16 21.02
CA ARG A 515 -3.10 -4.91 20.84
C ARG A 515 -3.36 -5.17 19.35
N GLN A 516 -3.10 -4.17 18.50
CA GLN A 516 -3.24 -4.27 17.05
C GLN A 516 -2.27 -5.31 16.47
N LEU A 517 -0.99 -5.29 16.87
CA LEU A 517 0.00 -6.30 16.49
C LEU A 517 -0.41 -7.71 16.96
N ALA A 518 -0.85 -7.87 18.22
CA ALA A 518 -1.29 -9.16 18.75
C ALA A 518 -2.59 -9.67 18.12
N ASN A 519 -3.42 -8.80 17.54
CA ASN A 519 -4.62 -9.20 16.79
C ASN A 519 -4.28 -9.53 15.33
N MET A 520 -3.41 -8.76 14.68
CA MET A 520 -2.88 -9.04 13.35
C MET A 520 -2.11 -10.36 13.32
N GLU A 521 -1.31 -10.66 14.35
CA GLU A 521 -0.64 -11.95 14.51
C GLU A 521 -1.62 -13.13 14.45
N LYS A 522 -2.74 -13.08 15.20
CA LYS A 522 -3.77 -14.13 15.19
C LYS A 522 -4.45 -14.25 13.82
N GLN A 523 -4.72 -13.12 13.16
CA GLN A 523 -5.31 -13.10 11.81
C GLN A 523 -4.37 -13.74 10.79
N MET A 524 -3.08 -13.41 10.84
CA MET A 524 -2.07 -14.01 9.96
C MET A 524 -1.90 -15.51 10.24
N ASP A 525 -1.91 -15.96 11.51
CA ASP A 525 -1.87 -17.39 11.84
C ASP A 525 -3.11 -18.14 11.33
N ALA A 526 -4.31 -17.55 11.45
CA ALA A 526 -5.54 -18.10 10.89
C ALA A 526 -5.52 -18.19 9.36
N ALA A 527 -4.81 -17.27 8.69
CA ALA A 527 -4.55 -17.28 7.25
C ALA A 527 -3.32 -18.12 6.84
N GLY A 528 -2.75 -18.94 7.74
CA GLY A 528 -1.64 -19.84 7.42
C GLY A 528 -0.24 -19.21 7.49
N GLY A 529 -0.11 -18.07 8.16
CA GLY A 529 1.13 -17.34 8.42
C GLY A 529 1.42 -16.22 7.41
N VAL A 530 0.42 -15.72 6.71
CA VAL A 530 0.52 -14.58 5.78
C VAL A 530 -0.59 -13.57 6.02
N LEU A 531 -0.36 -12.30 5.69
CA LEU A 531 -1.41 -11.30 5.59
C LEU A 531 -1.95 -11.34 4.16
N GLU A 532 -3.25 -11.54 4.01
CA GLU A 532 -3.94 -11.46 2.71
C GLU A 532 -3.95 -10.01 2.20
N GLY A 533 -3.69 -9.81 0.90
CA GLY A 533 -3.55 -8.46 0.30
C GLY A 533 -4.77 -7.56 0.49
N SER A 534 -5.97 -8.15 0.63
CA SER A 534 -7.22 -7.44 0.95
C SER A 534 -7.21 -6.75 2.32
N ALA A 535 -6.32 -7.11 3.25
CA ALA A 535 -6.14 -6.39 4.51
C ALA A 535 -5.52 -5.01 4.28
N MET A 536 -4.46 -4.92 3.48
CA MET A 536 -3.80 -3.64 3.17
C MET A 536 -4.74 -2.70 2.41
N ALA A 537 -5.48 -3.21 1.42
CA ALA A 537 -6.46 -2.44 0.67
C ALA A 537 -7.55 -1.84 1.58
N ARG A 538 -8.03 -2.57 2.59
CA ARG A 538 -8.98 -2.06 3.59
C ARG A 538 -8.39 -0.94 4.42
N THR A 539 -7.16 -1.09 4.93
CA THR A 539 -6.46 -0.02 5.67
C THR A 539 -6.28 1.24 4.82
N PHE A 540 -5.80 1.13 3.57
CA PHE A 540 -5.62 2.28 2.69
C PHE A 540 -6.94 2.97 2.31
N ASN A 541 -8.03 2.22 2.10
CA ASN A 541 -9.35 2.81 1.84
C ASN A 541 -9.86 3.62 3.05
N MET A 542 -9.62 3.14 4.28
CA MET A 542 -9.94 3.90 5.50
C MET A 542 -9.09 5.17 5.63
N LEU A 543 -7.85 5.20 5.14
CA LEU A 543 -7.00 6.40 5.20
C LEU A 543 -7.52 7.59 4.36
N ARG A 544 -8.40 7.37 3.37
CA ARG A 544 -8.98 8.43 2.53
C ARG A 544 -10.45 8.14 2.15
N PRO A 545 -11.41 8.26 3.08
CA PRO A 545 -12.80 7.86 2.82
C PRO A 545 -13.46 8.66 1.69
N ASN A 546 -13.24 9.98 1.62
CA ASN A 546 -13.81 10.82 0.55
C ASN A 546 -13.27 10.43 -0.84
N ASP A 547 -11.94 10.31 -0.98
CA ASP A 547 -11.31 10.02 -2.27
C ASP A 547 -11.56 8.58 -2.72
N MET A 548 -11.36 7.59 -1.83
CA MET A 548 -11.26 6.17 -2.19
C MET A 548 -12.58 5.39 -2.06
N ILE A 549 -13.45 5.78 -1.12
CA ILE A 549 -14.73 5.11 -0.89
C ILE A 549 -15.85 5.90 -1.56
N TRP A 550 -16.10 7.14 -1.09
CA TRP A 550 -17.30 7.88 -1.47
C TRP A 550 -17.30 8.37 -2.92
N SER A 551 -16.18 8.89 -3.44
CA SER A 551 -16.13 9.32 -4.85
C SER A 551 -16.35 8.15 -5.82
N ALA A 552 -15.78 6.97 -5.52
CA ALA A 552 -15.97 5.75 -6.30
C ALA A 552 -17.40 5.18 -6.14
N PHE A 553 -17.99 5.26 -4.94
CA PHE A 553 -19.37 4.84 -4.69
C PHE A 553 -20.37 5.66 -5.52
N VAL A 554 -20.18 6.99 -5.59
CA VAL A 554 -21.01 7.89 -6.41
C VAL A 554 -20.80 7.64 -7.90
N ASP A 555 -19.55 7.61 -8.39
CA ASP A 555 -19.25 7.37 -9.81
C ASP A 555 -19.78 6.00 -10.28
N ASN A 556 -19.58 4.93 -9.51
CA ASN A 556 -19.95 3.57 -9.90
C ASN A 556 -21.45 3.31 -9.75
N TYR A 557 -22.08 3.66 -8.61
CA TYR A 557 -23.40 3.14 -8.25
C TYR A 557 -24.55 4.15 -8.39
N TYR A 558 -24.27 5.46 -8.33
CA TYR A 558 -25.28 6.50 -8.55
C TYR A 558 -25.23 7.04 -9.99
N LEU A 559 -24.02 7.22 -10.53
CA LEU A 559 -23.81 7.71 -11.90
C LEU A 559 -23.66 6.58 -12.92
N GLY A 560 -23.52 5.33 -12.47
CA GLY A 560 -23.49 4.15 -13.36
C GLY A 560 -22.33 4.15 -14.34
N LYS A 561 -21.23 4.84 -14.03
CA LYS A 561 -20.09 5.01 -14.94
C LYS A 561 -19.30 3.71 -15.04
N GLU A 562 -18.72 3.46 -16.21
CA GLU A 562 -17.71 2.42 -16.36
C GLU A 562 -16.43 2.79 -15.61
N ALA A 563 -15.78 1.79 -15.02
CA ALA A 563 -14.52 1.98 -14.31
C ALA A 563 -13.44 2.46 -15.28
N LYS A 564 -12.73 3.53 -14.91
CA LYS A 564 -11.79 4.21 -15.80
C LYS A 564 -10.58 3.30 -16.06
N LYS A 565 -10.06 3.30 -17.29
CA LYS A 565 -8.82 2.60 -17.67
C LYS A 565 -7.61 3.37 -17.12
N PHE A 566 -7.34 3.23 -15.83
CA PHE A 566 -6.27 3.93 -15.13
C PHE A 566 -5.28 2.93 -14.48
N ASP A 567 -4.11 2.85 -15.08
CA ASP A 567 -2.97 1.99 -14.75
C ASP A 567 -2.54 2.06 -13.28
N LEU A 568 -2.48 3.28 -12.73
CA LEU A 568 -2.15 3.53 -11.32
C LEU A 568 -3.11 2.84 -10.35
N LEU A 569 -4.41 2.85 -10.65
CA LEU A 569 -5.41 2.18 -9.82
C LEU A 569 -5.45 0.67 -10.08
N TYR A 570 -5.04 0.20 -11.27
CA TYR A 570 -4.88 -1.23 -11.54
C TYR A 570 -3.75 -1.81 -10.69
N TRP A 571 -2.59 -1.15 -10.67
CA TRP A 571 -1.50 -1.49 -9.76
C TRP A 571 -1.92 -1.45 -8.27
N ASN A 572 -2.76 -0.48 -7.88
CA ASN A 572 -3.22 -0.37 -6.50
C ASN A 572 -4.16 -1.51 -6.08
N ALA A 573 -4.91 -2.08 -7.03
CA ALA A 573 -5.80 -3.22 -6.80
C ALA A 573 -5.07 -4.58 -6.85
N ASP A 574 -3.96 -4.68 -7.59
CA ASP A 574 -3.14 -5.89 -7.76
C ASP A 574 -2.20 -6.13 -6.55
N ALA A 575 -2.82 -6.25 -5.38
CA ALA A 575 -2.15 -6.35 -4.08
C ALA A 575 -1.33 -7.65 -3.92
N THR A 576 -0.42 -7.61 -2.95
CA THR A 576 0.46 -8.73 -2.57
C THR A 576 0.17 -9.21 -1.14
N ARG A 577 0.50 -10.48 -0.86
CA ARG A 577 0.57 -11.03 0.50
C ARG A 577 1.85 -10.58 1.20
N MET A 578 1.87 -10.67 2.53
CA MET A 578 3.10 -10.47 3.32
C MET A 578 3.30 -11.61 4.32
N THR A 579 4.55 -12.00 4.58
CA THR A 579 4.91 -13.08 5.50
C THR A 579 4.81 -12.64 6.96
N LYS A 580 4.36 -13.52 7.86
CA LYS A 580 4.23 -13.23 9.30
C LYS A 580 5.55 -12.76 9.91
N ALA A 581 6.65 -13.44 9.63
CA ALA A 581 7.94 -13.09 10.19
C ALA A 581 8.46 -11.71 9.73
N CYS A 582 8.28 -11.35 8.46
CA CYS A 582 8.74 -10.04 7.96
C CYS A 582 7.79 -8.90 8.38
N HIS A 583 6.47 -9.06 8.25
CA HIS A 583 5.53 -7.97 8.50
C HIS A 583 5.43 -7.58 9.98
N LEU A 584 5.37 -8.56 10.89
CA LEU A 584 5.33 -8.26 12.33
C LEU A 584 6.67 -7.67 12.83
N PHE A 585 7.80 -8.12 12.28
CA PHE A 585 9.10 -7.47 12.52
C PHE A 585 9.08 -6.02 12.03
N TYR A 586 8.56 -5.78 10.82
CA TYR A 586 8.54 -4.46 10.21
C TYR A 586 7.70 -3.45 11.02
N LEU A 587 6.45 -3.80 11.34
CA LEU A 587 5.60 -2.91 12.14
C LEU A 587 6.16 -2.71 13.56
N ARG A 588 6.70 -3.76 14.19
CA ARG A 588 7.29 -3.65 15.53
C ARG A 588 8.56 -2.80 15.55
N LYS A 589 9.57 -3.12 14.72
CA LYS A 589 10.89 -2.47 14.78
C LYS A 589 10.94 -1.09 14.16
N PHE A 590 10.12 -0.80 13.16
CA PHE A 590 10.10 0.51 12.52
C PHE A 590 8.96 1.39 13.06
N TYR A 591 7.69 0.99 12.91
CA TYR A 591 6.57 1.87 13.31
C TYR A 591 6.40 2.02 14.83
N LEU A 592 6.46 0.93 15.61
CA LEU A 592 6.24 0.99 17.06
C LEU A 592 7.49 1.40 17.85
N GLU A 593 8.60 0.69 17.64
CA GLU A 593 9.83 0.88 18.41
C GLU A 593 10.76 1.93 17.79
N ASN A 594 10.63 2.24 16.49
CA ASN A 594 11.51 3.13 15.71
C ASN A 594 13.01 2.87 15.94
N SER A 595 13.38 1.60 16.03
CA SER A 595 14.72 1.17 16.46
C SER A 595 15.82 1.63 15.52
N LEU A 596 15.56 1.71 14.21
CA LEU A 596 16.55 2.13 13.21
C LEU A 596 17.05 3.57 13.46
N ALA A 597 16.15 4.54 13.57
CA ALA A 597 16.51 5.94 13.81
C ALA A 597 17.05 6.25 15.22
N LYS A 598 17.04 5.27 16.12
CA LYS A 598 17.64 5.36 17.46
C LYS A 598 18.98 4.64 17.58
N GLY A 599 19.41 3.86 16.58
CA GLY A 599 20.55 2.95 16.71
C GLY A 599 20.27 1.75 17.64
N GLU A 600 18.99 1.39 17.84
CA GLU A 600 18.53 0.25 18.67
C GLU A 600 18.25 -1.02 17.82
N LEU A 601 18.45 -0.96 16.49
CA LEU A 601 18.19 -2.08 15.59
C LEU A 601 19.41 -3.00 15.49
N GLU A 602 19.18 -4.30 15.63
CA GLU A 602 20.18 -5.36 15.43
C GLU A 602 19.64 -6.36 14.39
N ILE A 603 20.50 -6.80 13.48
CA ILE A 603 20.22 -7.82 12.46
C ILE A 603 21.30 -8.90 12.56
N GLU A 604 20.91 -10.12 12.92
CA GLU A 604 21.80 -11.30 12.98
C GLU A 604 23.08 -11.07 13.82
N GLY A 605 22.97 -10.34 14.94
CA GLY A 605 24.10 -9.97 15.80
C GLY A 605 24.87 -8.71 15.40
N THR A 606 24.49 -8.08 14.28
CA THR A 606 25.11 -6.85 13.76
C THR A 606 24.28 -5.62 14.17
N PRO A 607 24.83 -4.62 14.86
CA PRO A 607 24.13 -3.36 15.12
C PRO A 607 23.98 -2.56 13.82
N ILE A 608 22.85 -1.89 13.63
CA ILE A 608 22.55 -1.14 12.41
C ILE A 608 22.59 0.37 12.71
N ASP A 609 23.70 1.02 12.32
CA ASP A 609 23.85 2.46 12.36
C ASP A 609 23.95 3.06 10.95
N LEU A 610 23.01 3.95 10.61
CA LEU A 610 23.02 4.68 9.34
C LEU A 610 24.17 5.71 9.27
N SER A 611 24.76 6.11 10.41
CA SER A 611 25.92 6.99 10.45
C SER A 611 27.20 6.32 9.90
N GLU A 612 27.25 4.99 9.81
CA GLU A 612 28.33 4.25 9.13
C GLU A 612 28.21 4.34 7.60
N VAL A 613 27.03 4.62 7.04
CA VAL A 613 26.81 4.73 5.58
C VAL A 613 27.40 6.05 5.05
N LYS A 614 28.55 5.96 4.38
CA LYS A 614 29.31 7.12 3.84
C LYS A 614 29.17 7.38 2.34
N ILE A 615 28.46 6.52 1.60
CA ILE A 615 28.24 6.71 0.15
C ILE A 615 27.35 7.93 -0.13
N PRO A 616 27.43 8.56 -1.32
CA PRO A 616 26.47 9.55 -1.76
C PRO A 616 25.04 8.99 -1.80
N MET A 617 24.13 9.71 -1.13
CA MET A 617 22.70 9.39 -1.06
C MET A 617 21.88 10.43 -1.82
N PHE A 618 20.83 10.01 -2.53
CA PHE A 618 19.78 10.89 -3.04
C PHE A 618 18.44 10.49 -2.40
N MET A 619 17.71 11.42 -1.79
CA MET A 619 16.44 11.16 -1.14
C MET A 619 15.33 12.00 -1.74
N GLN A 620 14.35 11.33 -2.37
CA GLN A 620 13.17 11.96 -2.94
C GLN A 620 11.99 11.83 -1.97
N ALA A 621 11.28 12.94 -1.75
CA ALA A 621 10.03 13.01 -1.01
C ALA A 621 8.91 13.64 -1.87
N GLY A 622 7.65 13.50 -1.44
CA GLY A 622 6.50 14.18 -2.05
C GLY A 622 5.87 15.22 -1.11
N GLU A 623 5.66 16.45 -1.59
CA GLU A 623 4.99 17.53 -0.84
C GLU A 623 3.62 17.13 -0.28
N LYS A 624 2.94 16.19 -0.94
CA LYS A 624 1.58 15.73 -0.61
C LYS A 624 1.55 14.25 -0.26
N ASP A 625 2.71 13.69 0.11
CA ASP A 625 2.81 12.34 0.63
C ASP A 625 2.23 12.25 2.04
N HIS A 626 1.47 11.19 2.27
CA HIS A 626 0.76 10.87 3.51
C HIS A 626 1.00 9.40 3.94
N ILE A 627 1.72 8.62 3.12
CA ILE A 627 2.17 7.25 3.36
C ILE A 627 3.62 7.31 3.88
N ALA A 628 4.44 8.17 3.27
CA ALA A 628 5.77 8.56 3.73
C ALA A 628 5.88 10.10 3.78
N PRO A 629 5.33 10.76 4.82
CA PRO A 629 5.31 12.22 4.89
C PRO A 629 6.70 12.83 4.75
N TYR A 630 6.81 13.92 3.99
CA TYR A 630 8.10 14.48 3.60
C TYR A 630 9.02 14.82 4.78
N ASN A 631 8.48 15.18 5.96
CA ASN A 631 9.30 15.38 7.16
C ASN A 631 9.88 14.07 7.72
N SER A 632 9.18 12.94 7.69
CA SER A 632 9.77 11.65 8.08
C SER A 632 10.92 11.26 7.12
N VAL A 633 10.75 11.48 5.82
CA VAL A 633 11.81 11.29 4.82
C VAL A 633 12.99 12.25 5.08
N TYR A 634 12.71 13.51 5.47
CA TYR A 634 13.74 14.50 5.82
C TYR A 634 14.51 14.14 7.09
N ARG A 635 13.80 13.70 8.14
CA ARG A 635 14.41 13.15 9.37
C ARG A 635 15.30 11.96 9.06
N SER A 636 14.85 11.08 8.15
CA SER A 636 15.61 9.92 7.67
C SER A 636 16.89 10.33 6.93
N ALA A 637 16.84 11.36 6.07
CA ALA A 637 18.01 11.91 5.38
C ALA A 637 19.10 12.37 6.35
N ARG A 638 18.72 12.92 7.51
CA ARG A 638 19.65 13.40 8.55
C ARG A 638 20.27 12.30 9.42
N LEU A 639 20.01 11.02 9.14
CA LEU A 639 20.63 9.87 9.83
C LEU A 639 21.85 9.30 9.09
N PHE A 640 21.94 9.51 7.77
CA PHE A 640 23.04 8.96 6.98
C PHE A 640 24.35 9.71 7.25
N GLY A 641 25.46 8.96 7.21
CA GLY A 641 26.78 9.48 7.57
C GLY A 641 27.57 10.18 6.46
N GLY A 642 27.11 10.10 5.22
CA GLY A 642 27.72 10.70 4.02
C GLY A 642 26.98 11.96 3.53
N GLU A 643 27.23 12.36 2.29
CA GLU A 643 26.50 13.46 1.65
C GLU A 643 25.11 12.99 1.17
N VAL A 644 24.08 13.78 1.45
CA VAL A 644 22.68 13.46 1.14
C VAL A 644 22.01 14.60 0.38
N GLU A 645 21.72 14.38 -0.90
CA GLU A 645 20.90 15.26 -1.73
C GLU A 645 19.42 14.99 -1.44
N TYR A 646 18.76 15.86 -0.68
CA TYR A 646 17.32 15.77 -0.41
C TYR A 646 16.53 16.65 -1.40
N MET A 647 15.51 16.09 -2.04
CA MET A 647 14.70 16.76 -3.06
C MET A 647 13.21 16.46 -2.85
N LEU A 648 12.39 17.52 -2.99
CA LEU A 648 10.96 17.48 -2.67
C LEU A 648 10.10 17.71 -3.93
N ALA A 649 9.36 16.69 -4.35
CA ALA A 649 8.54 16.69 -5.57
C ALA A 649 7.09 17.17 -5.30
N GLY A 650 6.52 17.95 -6.23
CA GLY A 650 5.27 18.71 -6.10
C GLY A 650 3.94 17.93 -6.04
N SER A 651 3.95 16.69 -5.56
CA SER A 651 2.83 15.75 -5.63
C SER A 651 2.86 14.72 -4.48
N GLY A 652 1.96 13.72 -4.50
CA GLY A 652 1.86 12.67 -3.48
C GLY A 652 2.74 11.44 -3.73
N HIS A 653 2.66 10.44 -2.85
CA HIS A 653 3.52 9.23 -2.80
C HIS A 653 3.94 8.67 -4.16
N ILE A 654 2.99 8.43 -5.05
CA ILE A 654 3.26 7.80 -6.35
C ILE A 654 3.44 8.85 -7.46
N ALA A 655 2.55 9.82 -7.58
CA ALA A 655 2.63 10.85 -8.63
C ALA A 655 3.75 11.89 -8.42
N GLY A 656 4.45 11.84 -7.28
CA GLY A 656 5.70 12.54 -7.03
C GLY A 656 6.91 11.76 -7.55
N VAL A 657 6.89 10.43 -7.44
CA VAL A 657 7.93 9.55 -8.02
C VAL A 657 7.73 9.41 -9.53
N ILE A 658 6.53 9.03 -9.96
CA ILE A 658 6.16 8.73 -11.34
C ILE A 658 5.74 10.02 -12.07
N ASN A 659 6.74 10.81 -12.47
CA ASN A 659 6.55 12.04 -13.24
C ASN A 659 7.47 12.07 -14.47
N HIS A 660 7.07 11.37 -15.54
CA HIS A 660 7.86 11.30 -16.77
C HIS A 660 8.06 12.70 -17.40
N PRO A 661 9.30 13.12 -17.77
CA PRO A 661 9.62 14.49 -18.20
C PRO A 661 8.69 15.06 -19.29
N ASP A 662 8.37 14.29 -20.32
CA ASP A 662 7.53 14.71 -21.45
C ASP A 662 6.12 15.13 -21.05
N ARG A 663 5.63 14.69 -19.88
CA ARG A 663 4.32 15.10 -19.37
C ARG A 663 4.30 16.57 -18.94
N LYS A 664 5.48 17.17 -18.65
CA LYS A 664 5.68 18.57 -18.23
C LYS A 664 4.76 19.01 -17.08
N LYS A 665 4.50 18.10 -16.13
CA LYS A 665 3.64 18.32 -14.98
C LYS A 665 4.42 18.48 -13.68
N TYR A 666 3.75 19.08 -12.70
CA TYR A 666 4.27 19.37 -11.37
C TYR A 666 5.55 20.21 -11.42
N HIS A 667 6.28 20.18 -10.32
CA HIS A 667 7.50 20.90 -10.03
C HIS A 667 8.32 20.08 -9.03
N TYR A 668 9.52 20.50 -8.71
CA TYR A 668 10.31 19.98 -7.61
C TYR A 668 11.13 21.08 -6.94
N SER A 669 11.60 20.84 -5.72
CA SER A 669 12.34 21.80 -4.90
C SER A 669 13.66 21.17 -4.42
N THR A 670 14.73 21.95 -4.40
CA THR A 670 16.10 21.53 -4.04
C THR A 670 16.77 22.55 -3.13
N ASN A 671 17.57 22.12 -2.16
CA ASN A 671 18.43 22.98 -1.36
C ASN A 671 19.74 22.24 -1.08
N THR A 672 20.88 22.89 -1.34
CA THR A 672 22.23 22.33 -1.18
C THR A 672 22.69 22.25 0.28
N SER A 673 21.80 22.52 1.23
CA SER A 673 22.03 22.44 2.68
C SER A 673 20.97 21.56 3.32
N LEU A 674 21.36 20.82 4.36
CA LEU A 674 20.48 19.93 5.13
C LEU A 674 20.37 20.42 6.59
N PRO A 675 19.69 21.57 6.84
CA PRO A 675 19.58 22.19 8.16
C PRO A 675 18.79 21.34 9.18
N ALA A 676 18.65 21.83 10.42
CA ALA A 676 18.10 21.03 11.52
C ALA A 676 16.65 20.58 11.29
N THR A 677 15.84 21.42 10.64
CA THR A 677 14.40 21.23 10.37
C THR A 677 14.08 21.27 8.88
N VAL A 678 12.95 20.68 8.48
CA VAL A 678 12.49 20.73 7.08
C VAL A 678 11.94 22.11 6.73
N GLU A 679 11.48 22.87 7.72
CA GLU A 679 11.03 24.25 7.60
C GLU A 679 12.18 25.19 7.18
N GLU A 680 13.36 25.05 7.80
CA GLU A 680 14.58 25.75 7.38
C GLU A 680 15.02 25.31 5.97
N TRP A 681 14.91 24.01 5.66
CA TRP A 681 15.25 23.49 4.34
C TRP A 681 14.34 24.08 3.25
N MET A 682 13.02 24.12 3.49
CA MET A 682 12.03 24.70 2.58
C MET A 682 12.20 26.22 2.43
N ALA A 683 12.55 26.94 3.50
CA ALA A 683 12.81 28.37 3.45
C ALA A 683 14.03 28.75 2.59
N GLY A 684 15.00 27.85 2.45
CA GLY A 684 16.15 27.99 1.55
C GLY A 684 16.00 27.29 0.19
N ALA A 685 14.86 26.63 -0.09
CA ALA A 685 14.72 25.78 -1.28
C ALA A 685 14.46 26.58 -2.56
N SER A 686 15.18 26.22 -3.62
CA SER A 686 14.90 26.66 -4.99
C SER A 686 13.89 25.71 -5.65
N ARG A 687 12.82 26.28 -6.20
CA ARG A 687 11.78 25.54 -6.93
C ARG A 687 12.06 25.55 -8.43
N HIS A 688 11.90 24.40 -9.07
CA HIS A 688 12.08 24.15 -10.51
C HIS A 688 10.82 23.51 -11.07
N ASP A 689 10.45 23.85 -12.31
CA ASP A 689 9.26 23.29 -12.94
C ASP A 689 9.48 21.88 -13.53
N HIS A 690 8.38 21.16 -13.72
CA HIS A 690 8.30 19.84 -14.34
C HIS A 690 8.94 18.70 -13.52
N SER A 691 9.58 17.73 -14.19
CA SER A 691 10.09 16.50 -13.58
C SER A 691 11.47 16.68 -12.97
N TRP A 692 11.69 16.00 -11.83
CA TRP A 692 12.99 15.89 -11.17
C TRP A 692 13.88 14.79 -11.76
N TRP A 693 13.37 13.89 -12.62
CA TRP A 693 14.17 12.80 -13.19
C TRP A 693 15.44 13.31 -13.92
N PRO A 694 15.39 14.39 -14.75
CA PRO A 694 16.57 14.95 -15.40
C PRO A 694 17.58 15.58 -14.42
N TYR A 695 17.11 16.02 -13.26
CA TYR A 695 17.98 16.50 -12.17
C TYR A 695 18.69 15.34 -11.48
N TRP A 696 17.97 14.28 -11.14
CA TRP A 696 18.53 13.09 -10.50
C TRP A 696 19.53 12.35 -11.38
N ILE A 697 19.26 12.12 -12.67
CA ILE A 697 20.24 11.46 -13.56
C ILE A 697 21.50 12.32 -13.76
N LYS A 698 21.37 13.66 -13.71
CA LYS A 698 22.52 14.58 -13.74
C LYS A 698 23.34 14.48 -12.46
N TRP A 699 22.71 14.36 -11.29
CA TRP A 699 23.38 14.07 -10.01
C TRP A 699 24.12 12.74 -10.07
N LEU A 700 23.43 11.67 -10.48
CA LEU A 700 23.98 10.30 -10.54
C LEU A 700 25.20 10.24 -11.48
N ASN A 701 25.08 10.79 -12.69
CA ASN A 701 26.17 10.79 -13.66
C ASN A 701 27.35 11.68 -13.23
N GLY A 702 27.17 12.57 -12.24
CA GLY A 702 28.24 13.32 -11.60
C GLY A 702 29.10 12.50 -10.64
N LEU A 703 28.62 11.34 -10.18
CA LEU A 703 29.34 10.39 -9.30
C LEU A 703 30.19 9.37 -10.07
N GLY A 704 30.05 9.35 -11.40
CA GLY A 704 30.71 8.41 -12.30
C GLY A 704 29.77 8.02 -13.45
N ASN A 705 30.23 8.22 -14.68
CA ASN A 705 29.46 7.89 -15.89
C ASN A 705 30.37 7.40 -17.03
N GLU A 706 31.44 6.67 -16.71
CA GLU A 706 32.27 6.00 -17.72
C GLU A 706 31.40 5.07 -18.58
N GLN A 707 31.62 5.08 -19.89
CA GLN A 707 30.75 4.43 -20.87
C GLN A 707 31.39 3.15 -21.39
N VAL A 708 30.66 2.05 -21.25
CA VAL A 708 31.04 0.72 -21.76
C VAL A 708 30.04 0.27 -22.84
N PRO A 709 30.37 -0.72 -23.68
CA PRO A 709 29.40 -1.33 -24.60
C PRO A 709 28.16 -1.83 -23.86
N ALA A 710 26.99 -1.68 -24.48
CA ALA A 710 25.73 -2.09 -23.90
C ALA A 710 25.65 -3.60 -23.62
N ARG A 711 25.10 -3.97 -22.46
CA ARG A 711 25.04 -5.36 -21.97
C ARG A 711 23.69 -6.01 -22.29
N VAL A 712 23.67 -7.04 -23.12
CA VAL A 712 22.46 -7.80 -23.43
C VAL A 712 22.20 -8.84 -22.33
N PRO A 713 20.96 -9.02 -21.84
CA PRO A 713 20.65 -10.06 -20.87
C PRO A 713 20.94 -11.47 -21.42
N GLY A 714 21.84 -12.20 -20.76
CA GLY A 714 22.27 -13.55 -21.15
C GLY A 714 23.69 -13.66 -21.72
N ASP A 715 24.40 -12.55 -21.93
CA ASP A 715 25.79 -12.57 -22.43
C ASP A 715 26.85 -12.90 -21.35
N GLY A 716 26.48 -12.82 -20.06
CA GLY A 716 27.35 -13.09 -18.90
C GLY A 716 27.21 -14.49 -18.29
N ASP A 717 27.64 -14.67 -17.03
CA ASP A 717 27.63 -15.96 -16.30
C ASP A 717 26.22 -16.41 -15.81
N LEU A 718 25.15 -15.82 -16.37
CA LEU A 718 23.76 -16.13 -16.06
C LEU A 718 22.95 -16.33 -17.34
N SER A 719 22.41 -17.55 -17.49
CA SER A 719 21.46 -17.89 -18.53
C SER A 719 20.09 -17.23 -18.29
N VAL A 720 19.48 -16.71 -19.35
CA VAL A 720 18.06 -16.30 -19.35
C VAL A 720 17.16 -17.44 -18.87
N ILE A 721 16.28 -17.14 -17.93
CA ILE A 721 15.26 -18.05 -17.39
C ILE A 721 13.96 -17.88 -18.20
N GLU A 722 13.43 -16.66 -18.24
CA GLU A 722 12.23 -16.30 -19.02
C GLU A 722 12.23 -14.81 -19.41
N ASP A 723 11.19 -14.38 -20.14
CA ASP A 723 11.03 -13.00 -20.58
C ASP A 723 10.39 -12.12 -19.48
N ALA A 724 10.79 -10.84 -19.45
CA ALA A 724 10.14 -9.83 -18.62
C ALA A 724 8.62 -9.75 -18.95
N PRO A 725 7.76 -9.47 -17.96
CA PRO A 725 8.07 -9.09 -16.58
C PRO A 725 8.22 -10.28 -15.60
N GLY A 726 8.38 -11.51 -16.10
CA GLY A 726 8.50 -12.73 -15.27
C GLY A 726 7.16 -13.32 -14.82
N THR A 727 7.22 -14.40 -14.05
CA THR A 727 6.05 -15.12 -13.49
C THR A 727 5.68 -14.66 -12.10
N TYR A 728 6.64 -14.27 -11.24
CA TYR A 728 6.35 -13.90 -9.84
C TYR A 728 5.38 -12.72 -9.75
N VAL A 729 5.55 -11.71 -10.61
CA VAL A 729 4.68 -10.54 -10.70
C VAL A 729 3.27 -10.86 -11.20
N ARG A 730 3.09 -11.96 -11.95
CA ARG A 730 1.80 -12.39 -12.51
C ARG A 730 0.92 -13.11 -11.49
N VAL A 731 1.45 -13.47 -10.31
CA VAL A 731 0.68 -14.09 -9.23
C VAL A 731 -0.24 -13.05 -8.57
N ARG A 732 -1.56 -13.22 -8.74
CA ARG A 732 -2.59 -12.39 -8.09
C ARG A 732 -2.98 -12.95 -6.71
N CYS A 733 -3.84 -12.22 -5.99
CA CYS A 733 -4.33 -12.62 -4.66
C CYS A 733 -5.76 -13.19 -4.66
N ASP A 734 -6.54 -12.92 -5.69
CA ASP A 734 -7.92 -13.38 -5.92
C ASP A 734 -8.02 -14.79 -6.56
#